data_AF-A0A378J9S1-F1
#
_entry.id   AF-A0A378J9S1-F1
#
_cell.length_a   1.000
_cell.length_b   1.000
_cell.length_c   1.000
_cell.angle_alpha   90.00
_cell.angle_beta   90.00
_cell.angle_gamma   90.00
#
_symmetry.space_group_name_H-M   'P 1'
#
loop_
_entity.id
_entity.type
_entity.pdbx_description
1 polymer ?
#
loop_
_entity_poly.entity_id
_entity_poly.type
_entity_poly.pdbx_seq_one_letter_code
_entity_poly.pdbx_strand_id
1 'polypeptide(L)'
;MSFALGKVEIKDIERAIEEHSEAGALIHANTYWISKEALALENRILENNRNEQNTVVPISDSERLLSLPSTLTQGQKDAISLALTSSDRFVSVQGLAGVGKTTMMRQLQEFAKEKDYAVVGLAPMHTSKDEMIANGIEAMTIAKFLTESAQFRENTLFIIDEASMIGNRDYAAIQEKIISFKAKALFAGDITQLQSPASGIPHELTIKTGSQKVAKMTEIVRQKDSPILKKAVIHASNREIEDSFSTLSTMNPEQFVKRQSVSDPAMKTSVITINCMDKKINKNDYNRIYQAVATDYLTRIPEHQEQTLVIAHAHEDRKLINELIRKGLQEQGRVAKDDTQCKRLPAKSMTKAELMHAKNYSRGDVVRFDASYSVARKGDYFSVEGISPDSNHLHCTSATGEKYVINPAALALKARMSVYTVEEAAIAIGDKIRLRLTDKARGHIANKEYTIERIEAGRAHLQSSDKTNELELQLNDKKDAHWDYAYSRTAFGAQSATETFVIALELAKRKIATTHRSHEIDITRPRQQVTIYTENATQLEERLAELKGDKVSAYQIKTGGNPFYNVTESNITSGEKKGDAPEKYSPEPSKVKSNSTLSSKEINVLLTQKIESLCEHLFGESNRMSTPNNLRYGAKGSLSINTNNGLWNNFETGEKGNALQLISTQMGHTDFKDTMDYAREFLNHPDSWIVATRVNDLKKTESANFKDAPNKKKYAEKLVNQSVDIKGTLAERYLKEFRKLTDFQDADLRFLPKINTWYGERKAAVPALLCIGKNSKGEINHVQVIRLDPVTGDKDHASNVVKQIYGSVNSCPIELNKKSTGSVTYLTEGAETGLSLLQADPQANVKALLSKSNFLNVDPSRLTDKIVFCLDNDGKETFKDLIITKAVIRLKEMGKDVSIIMPAKMNNDFDDMLQKEGASAVKSHMENPNDAYTFLDKEIKKAKELIPGNNEYIKKYNENYALIKKITSIENGQIASLKMIENNERNHLKNLGTLHKEYKSVHSETMNDRFIVPKIKDQKIMEREL
;
A
#
# COMPACT_ATOMS: atom_id res chain seq x y z
N MET A 1 -33.53 5.21 17.38
CA MET A 1 -32.34 4.46 17.84
C MET A 1 -32.64 2.98 17.84
N SER A 2 -31.79 2.17 17.20
CA SER A 2 -32.06 0.76 16.92
C SER A 2 -31.95 -0.18 18.13
N PHE A 3 -31.18 0.17 19.18
CA PHE A 3 -30.79 -0.78 20.23
C PHE A 3 -31.20 -0.43 21.66
N ALA A 4 -32.07 0.55 21.86
CA ALA A 4 -32.60 0.88 23.18
C ALA A 4 -33.71 -0.08 23.64
N LEU A 5 -33.78 -0.32 24.95
CA LEU A 5 -34.95 -0.85 25.67
C LEU A 5 -35.84 0.33 26.07
N GLY A 6 -37.10 0.35 25.64
CA GLY A 6 -38.03 1.45 25.90
C GLY A 6 -37.80 2.70 25.03
N LYS A 7 -38.26 3.86 25.50
CA LYS A 7 -38.04 5.16 24.86
C LYS A 7 -36.72 5.74 25.36
N VAL A 8 -35.80 6.00 24.44
CA VAL A 8 -34.48 6.58 24.73
C VAL A 8 -34.28 7.78 23.81
N GLU A 9 -33.87 8.90 24.38
CA GLU A 9 -33.52 10.13 23.66
C GLU A 9 -32.01 10.21 23.39
N ILE A 10 -31.59 11.06 22.45
CA ILE A 10 -30.15 11.20 22.10
C ILE A 10 -29.35 11.59 23.35
N LYS A 11 -29.93 12.46 24.18
CA LYS A 11 -29.34 12.90 25.45
C LYS A 11 -29.06 11.75 26.42
N ASP A 12 -29.90 10.71 26.43
CA ASP A 12 -29.67 9.54 27.29
C ASP A 12 -28.48 8.73 26.79
N ILE A 13 -28.26 8.67 25.48
CA ILE A 13 -27.07 8.03 24.89
C ILE A 13 -25.82 8.85 25.16
N GLU A 14 -25.88 10.17 24.96
CA GLU A 14 -24.75 11.08 25.25
C GLU A 14 -24.32 10.94 26.71
N ARG A 15 -25.29 11.00 27.64
CA ARG A 15 -25.03 10.78 29.07
C ARG A 15 -24.42 9.40 29.34
N ALA A 16 -24.94 8.33 28.73
CA ALA A 16 -24.38 6.99 28.92
C ALA A 16 -22.94 6.86 28.38
N ILE A 17 -22.63 7.52 27.25
CA ILE A 17 -21.27 7.57 26.68
C ILE A 17 -20.34 8.33 27.63
N GLU A 18 -20.77 9.49 28.15
CA GLU A 18 -20.01 10.28 29.13
C GLU A 18 -19.75 9.49 30.40
N GLU A 19 -20.77 8.89 31.01
CA GLU A 19 -20.65 8.06 32.21
C GLU A 19 -19.66 6.89 31.99
N HIS A 20 -19.74 6.21 30.83
CA HIS A 20 -18.82 5.11 30.51
C HIS A 20 -17.41 5.59 30.17
N SER A 21 -17.27 6.81 29.64
CA SER A 21 -15.98 7.45 29.40
C SER A 21 -15.31 7.85 30.71
N GLU A 22 -16.05 8.47 31.63
CA GLU A 22 -15.58 8.86 32.97
C GLU A 22 -15.20 7.63 33.80
N ALA A 23 -15.98 6.55 33.71
CA ALA A 23 -15.64 5.26 34.33
C ALA A 23 -14.45 4.54 33.66
N GLY A 24 -13.94 5.05 32.53
CA GLY A 24 -12.83 4.47 31.78
C GLY A 24 -13.18 3.17 31.03
N ALA A 25 -14.47 2.85 30.88
CA ALA A 25 -14.95 1.72 30.09
C ALA A 25 -14.91 2.02 28.58
N LEU A 26 -15.10 3.29 28.21
CA LEU A 26 -14.93 3.81 26.86
C LEU A 26 -13.78 4.82 26.82
N ILE A 27 -13.02 4.80 25.73
CA ILE A 27 -11.89 5.70 25.51
C ILE A 27 -12.19 6.49 24.24
N HIS A 28 -12.27 7.81 24.38
CA HIS A 28 -12.38 8.71 23.23
C HIS A 28 -11.03 8.86 22.52
N ALA A 29 -11.02 8.67 21.20
CA ALA A 29 -9.84 8.82 20.37
C ALA A 29 -10.23 9.47 19.03
N ASN A 30 -10.11 10.80 18.95
CA ASN A 30 -10.51 11.62 17.81
C ASN A 30 -12.01 11.45 17.45
N THR A 31 -12.34 10.83 16.32
CA THR A 31 -13.72 10.56 15.90
C THR A 31 -14.22 9.17 16.30
N TYR A 32 -13.42 8.42 17.09
CA TYR A 32 -13.71 7.05 17.50
C TYR A 32 -13.91 6.91 19.00
N TRP A 33 -14.75 5.94 19.37
CA TRP A 33 -14.88 5.41 20.72
C TRP A 33 -14.34 3.97 20.76
N ILE A 34 -13.43 3.72 21.69
CA ILE A 34 -12.77 2.42 21.85
C ILE A 34 -13.23 1.80 23.16
N SER A 35 -13.67 0.53 23.15
CA SER A 35 -13.93 -0.18 24.40
C SER A 35 -12.63 -0.65 25.05
N LYS A 36 -12.57 -0.57 26.38
CA LYS A 36 -11.41 -1.04 27.16
C LYS A 36 -11.08 -2.51 26.85
N GLU A 37 -12.10 -3.34 26.65
CA GLU A 37 -11.95 -4.77 26.37
C GLU A 37 -11.30 -5.01 25.00
N ALA A 38 -11.69 -4.26 23.97
CA ALA A 38 -11.11 -4.41 22.63
C ALA A 38 -9.63 -4.04 22.63
N LEU A 39 -9.29 -2.92 23.28
CA LEU A 39 -7.89 -2.48 23.42
C LEU A 39 -7.06 -3.46 24.26
N ALA A 40 -7.60 -3.93 25.40
CA ALA A 40 -6.92 -4.90 26.25
C ALA A 40 -6.64 -6.21 25.51
N LEU A 41 -7.58 -6.66 24.68
CA LEU A 41 -7.42 -7.89 23.90
C LEU A 41 -6.35 -7.73 22.81
N GLU A 42 -6.31 -6.60 22.11
CA GLU A 42 -5.26 -6.31 21.12
C GLU A 42 -3.88 -6.16 21.77
N ASN A 43 -3.78 -5.45 22.90
CA ASN A 43 -2.54 -5.37 23.68
C ASN A 43 -2.04 -6.76 24.09
N ARG A 44 -2.93 -7.62 24.58
CA ARG A 44 -2.57 -8.98 24.98
C ARG A 44 -2.04 -9.82 23.81
N ILE A 45 -2.61 -9.68 22.60
CA ILE A 45 -2.10 -10.36 21.40
C ILE A 45 -0.68 -9.91 21.07
N LEU A 46 -0.42 -8.60 21.13
CA LEU A 46 0.90 -8.02 20.87
C LEU A 46 1.91 -8.40 21.95
N GLU A 47 1.51 -8.40 23.23
CA GLU A 47 2.33 -8.83 24.37
C GLU A 47 2.69 -10.31 24.28
N ASN A 48 1.72 -11.18 23.94
CA ASN A 48 1.98 -12.60 23.69
C ASN A 48 3.05 -12.79 22.61
N ASN A 49 3.02 -11.98 21.54
CA ASN A 49 4.06 -12.07 20.51
C ASN A 49 5.42 -11.60 21.01
N ARG A 50 5.48 -10.44 21.70
CA ARG A 50 6.75 -9.89 22.23
C ARG A 50 7.40 -10.81 23.26
N ASN A 51 6.60 -11.38 24.15
CA ASN A 51 7.07 -12.28 25.20
C ASN A 51 7.55 -13.64 24.66
N GLU A 52 7.10 -14.01 23.46
CA GLU A 52 7.41 -15.30 22.82
C GLU A 52 8.39 -15.18 21.64
N GLN A 53 9.20 -14.12 21.64
CA GLN A 53 10.34 -13.98 20.73
C GLN A 53 11.54 -14.76 21.29
N ASN A 54 12.20 -15.54 20.43
CA ASN A 54 13.33 -16.39 20.83
C ASN A 54 13.06 -17.37 21.99
N THR A 55 11.82 -17.86 22.14
CA THR A 55 11.42 -18.78 23.24
C THR A 55 11.30 -20.26 22.82
N VAL A 56 11.48 -20.58 21.54
CA VAL A 56 11.49 -21.97 21.04
C VAL A 56 12.79 -22.29 20.32
N VAL A 57 13.17 -23.56 20.33
CA VAL A 57 14.30 -24.04 19.54
C VAL A 57 13.90 -24.08 18.05
N PRO A 58 14.72 -23.57 17.12
CA PRO A 58 14.51 -23.74 15.69
C PRO A 58 14.33 -25.22 15.32
N ILE A 59 13.43 -25.49 14.36
CA ILE A 59 13.17 -26.85 13.87
C ILE A 59 14.37 -27.35 13.05
N SER A 60 15.03 -26.45 12.32
CA SER A 60 16.20 -26.76 11.49
C SER A 60 17.13 -25.55 11.37
N ASP A 61 18.41 -25.83 11.11
CA ASP A 61 19.44 -24.82 10.83
C ASP A 61 19.37 -24.28 9.39
N SER A 62 19.91 -23.07 9.18
CA SER A 62 19.85 -22.31 7.92
C SER A 62 20.59 -22.94 6.73
N GLU A 63 21.48 -23.93 6.94
CA GLU A 63 22.20 -24.59 5.85
C GLU A 63 21.27 -25.40 4.92
N ARG A 64 20.11 -25.85 5.41
CA ARG A 64 19.15 -26.62 4.61
C ARG A 64 18.40 -25.81 3.57
N LEU A 65 18.51 -24.48 3.57
CA LEU A 65 17.88 -23.60 2.58
C LEU A 65 18.34 -23.89 1.15
N LEU A 66 19.56 -24.42 1.00
CA LEU A 66 20.11 -24.86 -0.28
C LEU A 66 19.43 -26.12 -0.85
N SER A 67 18.69 -26.86 -0.02
CA SER A 67 18.01 -28.10 -0.40
C SER A 67 16.55 -27.91 -0.83
N LEU A 68 16.01 -26.70 -0.70
CA LEU A 68 14.63 -26.42 -1.11
C LEU A 68 14.46 -26.59 -2.63
N PRO A 69 13.39 -27.27 -3.10
CA PRO A 69 13.19 -27.50 -4.53
C PRO A 69 13.20 -26.20 -5.35
N SER A 70 13.81 -26.25 -6.53
CA SER A 70 13.82 -25.12 -7.48
C SER A 70 12.43 -24.77 -8.02
N THR A 71 11.46 -25.69 -7.88
CA THR A 71 10.06 -25.51 -8.27
C THR A 71 9.28 -24.55 -7.36
N LEU A 72 9.80 -24.23 -6.16
CA LEU A 72 9.18 -23.28 -5.25
C LEU A 72 9.52 -21.83 -5.64
N THR A 73 8.56 -20.93 -5.47
CA THR A 73 8.79 -19.47 -5.61
C THR A 73 9.68 -18.95 -4.48
N GLN A 74 10.24 -17.75 -4.61
CA GLN A 74 11.10 -17.19 -3.57
C GLN A 74 10.31 -16.95 -2.28
N GLY A 75 9.12 -16.36 -2.37
CA GLY A 75 8.26 -16.17 -1.21
C GLY A 75 7.87 -17.48 -0.51
N GLN A 76 7.67 -18.57 -1.26
CA GLN A 76 7.42 -19.90 -0.67
C GLN A 76 8.65 -20.41 0.11
N LYS A 77 9.85 -20.22 -0.45
CA LYS A 77 11.10 -20.59 0.23
C LYS A 77 11.29 -19.75 1.49
N ASP A 78 11.07 -18.45 1.43
CA ASP A 78 11.21 -17.54 2.57
C ASP A 78 10.24 -17.91 3.70
N ALA A 79 8.99 -18.29 3.37
CA ALA A 79 8.01 -18.76 4.32
C ALA A 79 8.42 -20.06 5.04
N ILE A 80 8.90 -21.05 4.29
CA ILE A 80 9.41 -22.32 4.85
C ILE A 80 10.63 -22.04 5.73
N SER A 81 11.54 -21.18 5.23
CA SER A 81 12.75 -20.78 5.94
C SER A 81 12.40 -20.18 7.30
N LEU A 82 11.56 -19.14 7.31
CA LEU A 82 11.13 -18.47 8.52
C LEU A 82 10.48 -19.43 9.52
N ALA A 83 9.60 -20.32 9.05
CA ALA A 83 8.92 -21.29 9.88
C ALA A 83 9.87 -22.32 10.51
N LEU A 84 10.93 -22.73 9.80
CA LEU A 84 11.88 -23.73 10.28
C LEU A 84 13.00 -23.13 11.15
N THR A 85 13.55 -21.98 10.77
CA THR A 85 14.78 -21.44 11.37
C THR A 85 14.54 -20.43 12.49
N SER A 86 13.36 -19.77 12.53
CA SER A 86 13.11 -18.76 13.57
C SER A 86 13.05 -19.38 14.97
N SER A 87 13.65 -18.72 15.96
CA SER A 87 13.47 -19.06 17.39
C SER A 87 12.19 -18.45 18.00
N ASP A 88 11.42 -17.67 17.23
CA ASP A 88 10.16 -17.11 17.72
C ASP A 88 9.06 -18.16 17.70
N ARG A 89 8.23 -18.20 18.75
CA ARG A 89 7.12 -19.15 18.83
C ARG A 89 6.08 -18.89 17.75
N PHE A 90 5.81 -17.62 17.47
CA PHE A 90 4.80 -17.19 16.53
C PHE A 90 5.43 -16.45 15.36
N VAL A 91 5.28 -17.02 14.17
CA VAL A 91 5.65 -16.39 12.91
C VAL A 91 4.43 -16.34 12.00
N SER A 92 4.48 -15.45 11.02
CA SER A 92 3.38 -15.17 10.10
C SER A 92 3.80 -15.34 8.64
N VAL A 93 2.83 -15.65 7.80
CA VAL A 93 2.96 -15.63 6.34
C VAL A 93 1.83 -14.78 5.79
N GLN A 94 2.20 -13.67 5.15
CA GLN A 94 1.28 -12.88 4.34
C GLN A 94 1.38 -13.39 2.90
N GLY A 95 0.41 -14.21 2.49
CA GLY A 95 0.40 -14.79 1.15
C GLY A 95 -0.83 -14.36 0.37
N LEU A 96 -0.63 -13.68 -0.77
CA LEU A 96 -1.72 -13.30 -1.67
C LEU A 96 -2.51 -14.53 -2.14
N ALA A 97 -3.77 -14.36 -2.54
CA ALA A 97 -4.52 -15.47 -3.12
C ALA A 97 -3.79 -16.11 -4.32
N GLY A 98 -3.69 -17.43 -4.31
CA GLY A 98 -3.16 -18.18 -5.45
C GLY A 98 -1.63 -18.21 -5.56
N VAL A 99 -0.89 -17.81 -4.52
CA VAL A 99 0.58 -17.90 -4.44
C VAL A 99 1.11 -19.29 -4.02
N GLY A 100 0.22 -20.28 -3.84
CA GLY A 100 0.60 -21.66 -3.52
C GLY A 100 0.90 -21.92 -2.04
N LYS A 101 0.12 -21.33 -1.12
CA LYS A 101 0.21 -21.59 0.34
C LYS A 101 0.19 -23.09 0.67
N THR A 102 -0.70 -23.85 0.03
CA THR A 102 -0.82 -25.30 0.24
C THR A 102 0.45 -26.06 -0.17
N THR A 103 1.08 -25.67 -1.28
CA THR A 103 2.38 -26.22 -1.71
C THR A 103 3.47 -25.93 -0.69
N MET A 104 3.51 -24.69 -0.18
CA MET A 104 4.43 -24.26 0.87
C MET A 104 4.23 -25.07 2.16
N MET A 105 2.98 -25.24 2.61
CA MET A 105 2.66 -25.99 3.83
C MET A 105 3.00 -27.48 3.72
N ARG A 106 2.78 -28.10 2.56
CA ARG A 106 3.17 -29.50 2.32
C ARG A 106 4.68 -29.69 2.43
N GLN A 107 5.45 -28.81 1.80
CA GLN A 107 6.92 -28.86 1.89
C GLN A 107 7.39 -28.60 3.32
N LEU A 108 6.84 -27.59 3.99
CA LEU A 108 7.12 -27.32 5.41
C LEU A 108 6.85 -28.55 6.29
N GLN A 109 5.77 -29.27 6.02
CA GLN A 109 5.44 -30.51 6.73
C GLN A 109 6.49 -31.61 6.53
N GLU A 110 6.93 -31.83 5.29
CA GLU A 110 7.97 -32.82 4.97
C GLU A 110 9.25 -32.53 5.77
N PHE A 111 9.74 -31.28 5.76
CA PHE A 111 10.92 -30.87 6.51
C PHE A 111 10.76 -30.96 8.04
N ALA A 112 9.60 -30.57 8.57
CA ALA A 112 9.33 -30.65 10.00
C ALA A 112 9.29 -32.11 10.49
N LYS A 113 8.67 -33.02 9.73
CA LYS A 113 8.59 -34.45 10.07
C LYS A 113 9.96 -35.12 10.10
N GLU A 114 10.88 -34.75 9.22
CA GLU A 114 12.27 -35.26 9.24
C GLU A 114 13.03 -34.89 10.52
N LYS A 115 12.56 -33.86 11.25
CA LYS A 115 13.11 -33.39 12.52
C LYS A 115 12.26 -33.84 13.72
N ASP A 116 11.40 -34.84 13.53
CA ASP A 116 10.49 -35.38 14.56
C ASP A 116 9.51 -34.33 15.13
N TYR A 117 9.14 -33.34 14.30
CA TYR A 117 8.05 -32.42 14.63
C TYR A 117 6.72 -32.95 14.07
N ALA A 118 5.71 -33.01 14.94
CA ALA A 118 4.33 -33.15 14.49
C ALA A 118 3.86 -31.85 13.84
N VAL A 119 3.05 -31.93 12.78
CA VAL A 119 2.48 -30.76 12.12
C VAL A 119 0.97 -30.86 12.14
N VAL A 120 0.33 -29.87 12.76
CA VAL A 120 -1.11 -29.83 12.98
C VAL A 120 -1.70 -28.55 12.39
N GLY A 121 -2.58 -28.70 11.40
CA GLY A 121 -3.34 -27.63 10.78
C GLY A 121 -4.51 -27.16 11.63
N LEU A 122 -4.71 -25.86 11.71
CA LEU A 122 -5.88 -25.22 12.29
C LEU A 122 -6.52 -24.31 11.23
N ALA A 123 -7.82 -24.46 11.03
CA ALA A 123 -8.55 -23.59 10.11
C ALA A 123 -9.88 -23.11 10.69
N PRO A 124 -10.36 -21.90 10.33
CA PRO A 124 -11.64 -21.39 10.81
C PRO A 124 -12.83 -22.14 10.18
N MET A 125 -12.69 -22.63 8.95
CA MET A 125 -13.76 -23.29 8.19
C MET A 125 -13.50 -24.79 7.98
N HIS A 126 -14.57 -25.57 7.84
CA HIS A 126 -14.49 -27.00 7.52
C HIS A 126 -13.82 -27.25 6.16
N THR A 127 -14.14 -26.44 5.15
CA THR A 127 -13.58 -26.57 3.79
C THR A 127 -12.07 -26.38 3.77
N SER A 128 -11.55 -25.33 4.42
CA SER A 128 -10.10 -25.10 4.55
C SER A 128 -9.42 -26.23 5.33
N LYS A 129 -10.04 -26.72 6.40
CA LYS A 129 -9.54 -27.89 7.14
C LYS A 129 -9.49 -29.15 6.26
N ASP A 130 -10.54 -29.41 5.48
CA ASP A 130 -10.59 -30.55 4.55
C ASP A 130 -9.54 -30.41 3.43
N GLU A 131 -9.29 -29.20 2.95
CA GLU A 131 -8.21 -28.92 1.99
C GLU A 131 -6.82 -29.24 2.56
N MET A 132 -6.55 -28.84 3.82
CA MET A 132 -5.30 -29.21 4.49
C MET A 132 -5.14 -30.73 4.60
N ILE A 133 -6.21 -31.45 4.98
CA ILE A 133 -6.21 -32.92 5.09
C ILE A 133 -5.96 -33.57 3.73
N ALA A 134 -6.62 -33.09 2.67
CA ALA A 134 -6.44 -33.59 1.31
C ALA A 134 -4.98 -33.42 0.81
N ASN A 135 -4.24 -32.47 1.39
CA ASN A 135 -2.83 -32.23 1.09
C ASN A 135 -1.86 -32.87 2.10
N GLY A 136 -2.37 -33.81 2.92
CA GLY A 136 -1.55 -34.64 3.82
C GLY A 136 -1.26 -34.03 5.19
N ILE A 137 -1.84 -32.86 5.51
CA ILE A 137 -1.67 -32.18 6.80
C ILE A 137 -2.81 -32.59 7.73
N GLU A 138 -2.48 -33.20 8.87
CA GLU A 138 -3.48 -33.46 9.92
C GLU A 138 -4.06 -32.12 10.38
N ALA A 139 -5.38 -31.94 10.31
CA ALA A 139 -5.99 -30.65 10.62
C ALA A 139 -7.31 -30.75 11.38
N MET A 140 -7.61 -29.71 12.16
CA MET A 140 -8.88 -29.53 12.86
C MET A 140 -9.39 -28.09 12.78
N THR A 141 -10.67 -27.88 13.11
CA THR A 141 -11.19 -26.52 13.17
C THR A 141 -10.70 -25.80 14.43
N ILE A 142 -10.49 -24.50 14.34
CA ILE A 142 -10.11 -23.66 15.50
C ILE A 142 -11.10 -23.83 16.66
N ALA A 143 -12.40 -23.89 16.36
CA ALA A 143 -13.43 -24.12 17.38
C ALA A 143 -13.22 -25.46 18.12
N LYS A 144 -12.88 -26.54 17.40
CA LYS A 144 -12.55 -27.82 18.02
C LYS A 144 -11.30 -27.66 18.89
N PHE A 145 -10.22 -27.12 18.33
CA PHE A 145 -8.96 -26.91 19.03
C PHE A 145 -9.14 -26.15 20.33
N LEU A 146 -9.90 -25.05 20.36
CA LEU A 146 -10.10 -24.25 21.57
C LEU A 146 -10.95 -24.95 22.64
N THR A 147 -11.85 -25.86 22.26
CA THR A 147 -12.72 -26.58 23.20
C THR A 147 -12.17 -27.93 23.69
N GLU A 148 -11.29 -28.56 22.92
CA GLU A 148 -10.78 -29.91 23.20
C GLU A 148 -9.71 -29.87 24.31
N SER A 149 -9.72 -30.84 25.23
CA SER A 149 -8.72 -30.96 26.30
C SER A 149 -7.46 -31.72 25.87
N ALA A 150 -7.28 -31.95 24.57
CA ALA A 150 -6.12 -32.64 24.02
C ALA A 150 -4.83 -31.89 24.38
N GLN A 151 -3.82 -32.68 24.79
CA GLN A 151 -2.47 -32.21 25.04
C GLN A 151 -1.62 -32.45 23.79
N PHE A 152 -0.81 -31.48 23.42
CA PHE A 152 0.14 -31.59 22.33
C PHE A 152 1.57 -31.54 22.89
N ARG A 153 2.50 -32.20 22.22
CA ARG A 153 3.92 -32.21 22.60
C ARG A 153 4.57 -30.88 22.22
N GLU A 154 5.69 -30.56 22.87
CA GLU A 154 6.50 -29.38 22.56
C GLU A 154 6.99 -29.37 21.11
N ASN A 155 7.37 -30.54 20.57
CA ASN A 155 7.75 -30.73 19.16
C ASN A 155 6.53 -30.78 18.23
N THR A 156 5.66 -29.78 18.32
CA THR A 156 4.51 -29.59 17.43
C THR A 156 4.61 -28.24 16.74
N LEU A 157 4.46 -28.22 15.42
CA LEU A 157 4.27 -27.03 14.61
C LEU A 157 2.80 -26.91 14.22
N PHE A 158 2.12 -25.90 14.78
CA PHE A 158 0.77 -25.55 14.37
C PHE A 158 0.82 -24.67 13.11
N ILE A 159 0.04 -25.01 12.09
CA ILE A 159 -0.16 -24.18 10.90
C ILE A 159 -1.59 -23.65 10.94
N ILE A 160 -1.76 -22.36 11.13
CA ILE A 160 -3.07 -21.70 11.16
C ILE A 160 -3.33 -21.11 9.78
N ASP A 161 -4.19 -21.73 8.98
CA ASP A 161 -4.57 -21.21 7.66
C ASP A 161 -5.78 -20.27 7.75
N GLU A 162 -5.88 -19.35 6.78
CA GLU A 162 -6.87 -18.27 6.73
C GLU A 162 -6.87 -17.42 8.02
N ALA A 163 -5.69 -17.07 8.52
CA ALA A 163 -5.54 -16.32 9.77
C ALA A 163 -6.23 -14.93 9.77
N SER A 164 -6.44 -14.31 8.60
CA SER A 164 -7.20 -13.07 8.43
C SER A 164 -8.71 -13.21 8.75
N MET A 165 -9.23 -14.43 8.80
CA MET A 165 -10.61 -14.76 9.21
C MET A 165 -10.78 -14.93 10.72
N ILE A 166 -9.72 -14.81 11.51
CA ILE A 166 -9.75 -15.03 12.96
C ILE A 166 -9.94 -13.69 13.68
N GLY A 167 -10.92 -13.59 14.58
CA GLY A 167 -11.13 -12.40 15.42
C GLY A 167 -10.23 -12.38 16.65
N ASN A 168 -10.11 -11.21 17.30
CA ASN A 168 -9.16 -10.99 18.40
C ASN A 168 -9.24 -12.05 19.52
N ARG A 169 -10.46 -12.48 19.88
CA ARG A 169 -10.65 -13.42 21.01
C ARG A 169 -10.07 -14.79 20.72
N ASP A 170 -10.39 -15.35 19.56
CA ASP A 170 -9.93 -16.68 19.20
C ASP A 170 -8.43 -16.65 18.88
N TYR A 171 -7.92 -15.56 18.30
CA TYR A 171 -6.47 -15.38 18.07
C TYR A 171 -5.67 -15.40 19.38
N ALA A 172 -6.10 -14.63 20.39
CA ALA A 172 -5.47 -14.63 21.71
C ALA A 172 -5.55 -16.02 22.39
N ALA A 173 -6.72 -16.68 22.32
CA ALA A 173 -6.90 -18.01 22.89
C ALA A 173 -6.04 -19.08 22.21
N ILE A 174 -5.82 -18.97 20.88
CA ILE A 174 -4.89 -19.84 20.15
C ILE A 174 -3.46 -19.63 20.66
N GLN A 175 -3.00 -18.38 20.77
CA GLN A 175 -1.67 -18.06 21.29
C GLN A 175 -1.46 -18.64 22.70
N GLU A 176 -2.38 -18.35 23.63
CA GLU A 176 -2.32 -18.82 25.02
C GLU A 176 -2.27 -20.34 25.11
N LYS A 177 -3.08 -21.02 24.29
CA LYS A 177 -3.10 -22.49 24.28
C LYS A 177 -1.81 -23.08 23.71
N ILE A 178 -1.27 -22.52 22.63
CA ILE A 178 0.00 -22.97 22.05
C ILE A 178 1.18 -22.71 23.00
N ILE A 179 1.20 -21.56 23.72
CA ILE A 179 2.16 -21.27 24.78
C ILE A 179 2.13 -22.36 25.85
N SER A 180 0.93 -22.80 26.27
CA SER A 180 0.78 -23.85 27.29
C SER A 180 1.39 -25.19 26.89
N PHE A 181 1.46 -25.48 25.58
CA PHE A 181 2.09 -26.69 25.04
C PHE A 181 3.59 -26.53 24.75
N LYS A 182 4.13 -25.32 24.90
CA LYS A 182 5.48 -24.95 24.44
C LYS A 182 5.72 -25.22 22.95
N ALA A 183 4.65 -25.37 22.16
CA ALA A 183 4.69 -25.64 20.73
C ALA A 183 4.93 -24.36 19.91
N LYS A 184 5.25 -24.51 18.62
CA LYS A 184 5.48 -23.42 17.66
C LYS A 184 4.25 -23.22 16.76
N ALA A 185 4.04 -22.00 16.25
CA ALA A 185 2.93 -21.70 15.33
C ALA A 185 3.34 -20.82 14.14
N LEU A 186 2.78 -21.15 12.97
CA LEU A 186 2.80 -20.37 11.75
C LEU A 186 1.38 -19.87 11.43
N PHE A 187 1.15 -18.57 11.48
CA PHE A 187 -0.09 -17.94 11.05
C PHE A 187 -0.02 -17.58 9.57
N ALA A 188 -0.73 -18.31 8.71
CA ALA A 188 -0.79 -18.06 7.28
C ALA A 188 -2.14 -17.43 6.90
N GLY A 189 -2.10 -16.31 6.18
CA GLY A 189 -3.31 -15.61 5.80
C GLY A 189 -3.07 -14.61 4.67
N ASP A 190 -4.17 -14.01 4.22
CA ASP A 190 -4.14 -12.89 3.30
C ASP A 190 -4.91 -11.71 3.90
N ILE A 191 -4.19 -10.65 4.31
CA ILE A 191 -4.79 -9.45 4.92
C ILE A 191 -5.45 -8.52 3.90
N THR A 192 -5.36 -8.78 2.60
CA THR A 192 -6.05 -7.98 1.58
C THR A 192 -7.49 -8.46 1.36
N GLN A 193 -7.73 -9.76 1.51
CA GLN A 193 -9.05 -10.40 1.40
C GLN A 193 -10.00 -10.04 2.55
N LEU A 194 -11.18 -10.65 2.58
CA LEU A 194 -12.19 -10.43 3.62
C LEU A 194 -11.59 -10.53 5.04
N GLN A 195 -12.20 -9.80 5.97
CA GLN A 195 -11.84 -9.84 7.39
C GLN A 195 -12.83 -10.70 8.17
N SER A 196 -12.39 -11.24 9.31
CA SER A 196 -13.28 -12.01 10.20
C SER A 196 -14.60 -11.30 10.44
N PRO A 197 -15.76 -11.98 10.48
CA PRO A 197 -16.99 -11.37 11.00
C PRO A 197 -16.88 -10.97 12.48
N ALA A 198 -16.05 -11.67 13.26
CA ALA A 198 -15.80 -11.37 14.67
C ALA A 198 -15.03 -10.05 14.86
N SER A 199 -14.98 -9.53 16.10
CA SER A 199 -14.34 -8.25 16.37
C SER A 199 -12.81 -8.28 16.19
N GLY A 200 -12.27 -7.17 15.67
CA GLY A 200 -10.84 -6.93 15.48
C GLY A 200 -10.24 -7.52 14.19
N ILE A 201 -8.95 -7.22 14.00
CA ILE A 201 -8.14 -7.59 12.83
C ILE A 201 -6.76 -8.10 13.28
N PRO A 202 -6.70 -9.13 14.15
CA PRO A 202 -5.49 -9.46 14.89
C PRO A 202 -4.32 -9.84 13.99
N HIS A 203 -4.55 -10.63 12.94
CA HIS A 203 -3.49 -11.01 12.01
C HIS A 203 -2.90 -9.78 11.29
N GLU A 204 -3.77 -8.93 10.73
CA GLU A 204 -3.37 -7.66 10.10
C GLU A 204 -2.66 -6.73 11.08
N LEU A 205 -3.15 -6.63 12.32
CA LEU A 205 -2.53 -5.87 13.40
C LEU A 205 -1.12 -6.39 13.71
N THR A 206 -0.94 -7.70 13.85
CA THR A 206 0.36 -8.30 14.19
C THR A 206 1.39 -8.13 13.08
N ILE A 207 0.96 -8.17 11.81
CA ILE A 207 1.79 -7.89 10.64
C ILE A 207 2.15 -6.41 10.59
N LYS A 208 1.17 -5.50 10.66
CA LYS A 208 1.39 -4.05 10.53
C LYS A 208 2.20 -3.44 11.67
N THR A 209 2.15 -4.04 12.86
CA THR A 209 2.94 -3.59 14.02
C THR A 209 4.32 -4.25 14.09
N GLY A 210 4.63 -5.19 13.20
CA GLY A 210 5.89 -5.95 13.24
C GLY A 210 6.03 -6.85 14.46
N SER A 211 4.96 -7.11 15.22
CA SER A 211 5.04 -7.91 16.45
C SER A 211 5.37 -9.39 16.19
N GLN A 212 5.01 -9.91 15.01
CA GLN A 212 5.43 -11.23 14.54
C GLN A 212 6.37 -11.05 13.35
N LYS A 213 7.35 -11.95 13.22
CA LYS A 213 8.12 -12.05 11.98
C LYS A 213 7.20 -12.58 10.86
N VAL A 214 7.25 -11.98 9.67
CA VAL A 214 6.40 -12.28 8.52
C VAL A 214 7.26 -12.61 7.31
N ALA A 215 6.95 -13.72 6.64
CA ALA A 215 7.39 -13.96 5.26
C ALA A 215 6.27 -13.58 4.30
N LYS A 216 6.63 -13.00 3.15
CA LYS A 216 5.66 -12.57 2.14
C LYS A 216 5.69 -13.47 0.93
N MET A 217 4.51 -13.89 0.47
CA MET A 217 4.35 -14.63 -0.77
C MET A 217 3.52 -13.78 -1.73
N THR A 218 4.17 -13.20 -2.74
CA THR A 218 3.56 -12.28 -3.71
C THR A 218 3.49 -12.86 -5.12
N GLU A 219 4.19 -13.96 -5.39
CA GLU A 219 4.25 -14.55 -6.72
C GLU A 219 3.00 -15.39 -7.01
N ILE A 220 2.02 -14.79 -7.69
CA ILE A 220 0.77 -15.47 -8.04
C ILE A 220 1.00 -16.57 -9.08
N VAL A 221 0.66 -17.82 -8.72
CA VAL A 221 0.83 -19.01 -9.58
C VAL A 221 -0.49 -19.56 -10.13
N ARG A 222 -1.64 -19.25 -9.49
CA ARG A 222 -2.96 -19.78 -9.87
C ARG A 222 -3.37 -19.41 -11.29
N GLN A 223 -3.16 -18.15 -11.70
CA GLN A 223 -3.52 -17.62 -13.03
C GLN A 223 -2.36 -17.66 -14.03
N LYS A 224 -1.43 -18.61 -13.89
CA LYS A 224 -0.25 -18.71 -14.77
C LYS A 224 -0.60 -18.75 -16.26
N ASP A 225 -1.73 -19.35 -16.61
CA ASP A 225 -2.19 -19.54 -18.00
C ASP A 225 -3.12 -18.40 -18.48
N SER A 226 -3.33 -17.36 -17.66
CA SER A 226 -4.15 -16.19 -18.00
C SER A 226 -3.43 -14.89 -17.61
N PRO A 227 -2.51 -14.39 -18.46
CA PRO A 227 -1.68 -13.22 -18.14
C PRO A 227 -2.48 -11.95 -17.83
N ILE A 228 -3.60 -11.73 -18.54
CA ILE A 228 -4.48 -10.57 -18.30
C ILE A 228 -5.13 -10.68 -16.93
N LEU A 229 -5.67 -11.86 -16.57
CA LEU A 229 -6.27 -12.07 -15.27
C LEU A 229 -5.23 -11.92 -14.16
N LYS A 230 -4.06 -12.55 -14.32
CA LYS A 230 -2.96 -12.44 -13.37
C LYS A 230 -2.57 -10.98 -13.11
N LYS A 231 -2.48 -10.17 -14.17
CA LYS A 231 -2.18 -8.74 -14.05
C LYS A 231 -3.28 -7.99 -13.31
N ALA A 232 -4.55 -8.21 -13.63
CA ALA A 232 -5.67 -7.61 -12.92
C ALA A 232 -5.71 -7.98 -11.43
N VAL A 233 -5.42 -9.24 -11.10
CA VAL A 233 -5.33 -9.70 -9.71
C VAL A 233 -4.22 -8.97 -8.96
N ILE A 234 -3.03 -8.82 -9.55
CA ILE A 234 -1.92 -8.06 -8.94
C ILE A 234 -2.36 -6.61 -8.66
N HIS A 235 -3.00 -5.95 -9.63
CA HIS A 235 -3.52 -4.60 -9.45
C HIS A 235 -4.53 -4.53 -8.29
N ALA A 236 -5.51 -5.44 -8.22
CA ALA A 236 -6.47 -5.43 -7.12
C ALA A 236 -5.83 -5.67 -5.76
N SER A 237 -4.91 -6.64 -5.64
CA SER A 237 -4.18 -6.90 -4.39
C SER A 237 -3.30 -5.72 -3.96
N ASN A 238 -2.77 -4.95 -4.91
CA ASN A 238 -2.06 -3.69 -4.65
C ASN A 238 -2.98 -2.48 -4.41
N ARG A 239 -4.31 -2.68 -4.43
CA ARG A 239 -5.34 -1.64 -4.31
C ARG A 239 -5.36 -0.64 -5.47
N GLU A 240 -4.87 -1.03 -6.63
CA GLU A 240 -4.92 -0.28 -7.88
C GLU A 240 -6.22 -0.62 -8.64
N ILE A 241 -7.38 -0.19 -8.09
CA ILE A 241 -8.70 -0.60 -8.58
C ILE A 241 -8.95 -0.19 -10.04
N GLU A 242 -8.61 1.04 -10.42
CA GLU A 242 -8.78 1.52 -11.79
C GLU A 242 -7.95 0.68 -12.78
N ASP A 243 -6.71 0.33 -12.42
CA ASP A 243 -5.84 -0.51 -13.24
C ASP A 243 -6.35 -1.96 -13.32
N SER A 244 -6.96 -2.48 -12.24
CA SER A 244 -7.63 -3.78 -12.24
C SER A 244 -8.81 -3.82 -13.23
N PHE A 245 -9.75 -2.86 -13.10
CA PHE A 245 -10.93 -2.80 -13.96
C PHE A 245 -10.59 -2.53 -15.43
N SER A 246 -9.65 -1.63 -15.69
CA SER A 246 -9.19 -1.37 -17.07
C SER A 246 -8.51 -2.59 -17.67
N THR A 247 -7.71 -3.33 -16.91
CA THR A 247 -7.09 -4.59 -17.36
C THR A 247 -8.15 -5.65 -17.66
N LEU A 248 -9.12 -5.87 -16.75
CA LEU A 248 -10.22 -6.81 -16.97
C LEU A 248 -11.07 -6.43 -18.18
N SER A 249 -11.29 -5.14 -18.42
CA SER A 249 -12.07 -4.66 -19.57
C SER A 249 -11.46 -5.07 -20.92
N THR A 250 -10.15 -5.35 -20.97
CA THR A 250 -9.46 -5.88 -22.17
C THR A 250 -9.59 -7.38 -22.36
N MET A 251 -9.99 -8.13 -21.33
CA MET A 251 -10.16 -9.57 -21.39
C MET A 251 -11.46 -9.93 -22.10
N ASN A 252 -11.38 -10.71 -23.18
CA ASN A 252 -12.54 -11.22 -23.90
C ASN A 252 -12.91 -12.64 -23.39
N PRO A 253 -14.06 -12.81 -22.70
CA PRO A 253 -14.52 -14.11 -22.21
C PRO A 253 -14.61 -15.21 -23.28
N GLU A 254 -14.94 -14.87 -24.53
CA GLU A 254 -15.12 -15.84 -25.63
C GLU A 254 -13.82 -16.55 -26.04
N GLN A 255 -12.65 -16.06 -25.60
CA GLN A 255 -11.38 -16.76 -25.80
C GLN A 255 -11.19 -17.95 -24.84
N PHE A 256 -11.96 -17.98 -23.74
CA PHE A 256 -11.83 -18.96 -22.66
C PHE A 256 -13.08 -19.82 -22.50
N VAL A 257 -14.26 -19.23 -22.70
CA VAL A 257 -15.55 -19.87 -22.43
C VAL A 257 -16.20 -20.36 -23.71
N LYS A 258 -16.57 -21.64 -23.76
CA LYS A 258 -17.35 -22.23 -24.84
C LYS A 258 -18.85 -22.18 -24.52
N ARG A 259 -19.66 -21.81 -25.51
CA ARG A 259 -21.11 -21.64 -25.37
C ARG A 259 -21.90 -22.53 -26.32
N GLN A 260 -23.07 -22.97 -25.87
CA GLN A 260 -24.01 -23.80 -26.62
C GLN A 260 -25.01 -22.99 -27.47
N SER A 261 -25.11 -21.69 -27.22
CA SER A 261 -25.96 -20.76 -27.98
C SER A 261 -25.24 -19.43 -28.24
N VAL A 262 -25.73 -18.64 -29.19
CA VAL A 262 -25.12 -17.35 -29.59
C VAL A 262 -24.91 -16.45 -28.37
N SER A 263 -23.67 -16.01 -28.17
CA SER A 263 -23.29 -15.05 -27.12
C SER A 263 -23.92 -13.68 -27.38
N ASP A 264 -24.38 -13.01 -26.34
CA ASP A 264 -24.73 -11.59 -26.42
C ASP A 264 -23.49 -10.80 -26.90
N PRO A 265 -23.58 -9.92 -27.91
CA PRO A 265 -22.48 -9.06 -28.33
C PRO A 265 -21.80 -8.29 -27.18
N ALA A 266 -22.50 -8.02 -26.07
CA ALA A 266 -21.97 -7.39 -24.87
C ALA A 266 -20.98 -8.28 -24.08
N MET A 267 -20.96 -9.60 -24.32
CA MET A 267 -20.07 -10.57 -23.63
C MET A 267 -18.63 -10.59 -24.18
N LYS A 268 -18.22 -9.58 -24.96
CA LYS A 268 -16.85 -9.45 -25.50
C LYS A 268 -15.84 -8.85 -24.52
N THR A 269 -16.29 -8.42 -23.35
CA THR A 269 -15.46 -7.88 -22.28
C THR A 269 -15.82 -8.54 -20.96
N SER A 270 -14.87 -8.59 -20.04
CA SER A 270 -15.05 -9.17 -18.72
C SER A 270 -15.67 -8.20 -17.71
N VAL A 271 -15.92 -6.94 -18.07
CA VAL A 271 -16.67 -5.98 -17.24
C VAL A 271 -17.91 -5.52 -17.99
N ILE A 272 -19.08 -6.01 -17.57
CA ILE A 272 -20.36 -5.78 -18.25
C ILE A 272 -21.23 -4.87 -17.39
N THR A 273 -21.58 -3.70 -17.95
CA THR A 273 -22.49 -2.75 -17.31
C THR A 273 -23.92 -2.91 -17.83
N ILE A 274 -24.88 -3.15 -16.95
CA ILE A 274 -26.30 -3.25 -17.27
C ILE A 274 -27.07 -2.16 -16.55
N ASN A 275 -27.60 -1.21 -17.30
CA ASN A 275 -28.41 -0.14 -16.73
C ASN A 275 -29.71 -0.70 -16.13
N CYS A 276 -29.77 -0.74 -14.81
CA CYS A 276 -30.92 -1.20 -14.03
C CYS A 276 -31.95 -0.09 -13.77
N MET A 277 -31.74 1.14 -14.23
CA MET A 277 -32.67 2.24 -13.95
C MET A 277 -33.96 2.11 -14.77
N ASP A 278 -35.08 1.83 -14.10
CA ASP A 278 -36.39 1.97 -14.72
C ASP A 278 -36.84 3.44 -14.64
N LYS A 279 -36.79 4.12 -15.79
CA LYS A 279 -37.19 5.52 -15.93
C LYS A 279 -38.68 5.76 -15.66
N LYS A 280 -39.55 4.75 -15.78
CA LYS A 280 -40.99 4.90 -15.57
C LYS A 280 -41.36 4.98 -14.09
N ILE A 281 -40.71 4.17 -13.26
CA ILE A 281 -40.97 4.09 -11.80
C ILE A 281 -39.89 4.77 -10.95
N ASN A 282 -38.85 5.32 -11.59
CA ASN A 282 -37.69 5.94 -10.95
C ASN A 282 -37.04 5.06 -9.86
N LYS A 283 -36.98 3.75 -10.11
CA LYS A 283 -36.35 2.75 -9.22
C LYS A 283 -35.47 1.78 -10.01
N ASN A 284 -34.44 1.27 -9.35
CA ASN A 284 -33.59 0.26 -9.97
C ASN A 284 -34.37 -1.06 -10.04
N ASP A 285 -34.56 -1.58 -11.25
CA ASP A 285 -34.99 -2.95 -11.52
C ASP A 285 -33.77 -3.82 -11.79
N TYR A 286 -33.32 -4.54 -10.76
CA TYR A 286 -32.17 -5.42 -10.84
C TYR A 286 -32.46 -6.77 -11.53
N ASN A 287 -33.72 -7.07 -11.89
CA ASN A 287 -34.04 -8.34 -12.57
C ASN A 287 -33.29 -8.49 -13.89
N ARG A 288 -33.07 -7.39 -14.62
CA ARG A 288 -32.31 -7.39 -15.87
C ARG A 288 -30.88 -7.89 -15.69
N ILE A 289 -30.19 -7.43 -14.65
CA ILE A 289 -28.81 -7.85 -14.41
C ILE A 289 -28.75 -9.28 -13.85
N TYR A 290 -29.71 -9.69 -13.02
CA TYR A 290 -29.81 -11.09 -12.56
C TYR A 290 -30.04 -12.05 -13.73
N GLN A 291 -30.91 -11.67 -14.68
CA GLN A 291 -31.15 -12.45 -15.90
C GLN A 291 -29.89 -12.56 -16.76
N ALA A 292 -29.11 -11.49 -16.89
CA ALA A 292 -27.86 -11.53 -17.64
C ALA A 292 -26.81 -12.45 -17.00
N VAL A 293 -26.65 -12.41 -15.68
CA VAL A 293 -25.79 -13.34 -14.93
C VAL A 293 -26.22 -14.79 -15.13
N ALA A 294 -27.51 -15.08 -14.98
CA ALA A 294 -28.05 -16.43 -15.18
C ALA A 294 -27.88 -16.88 -16.64
N THR A 295 -28.10 -15.99 -17.60
CA THR A 295 -27.94 -16.27 -19.04
C THR A 295 -26.48 -16.54 -19.38
N ASP A 296 -25.51 -15.79 -18.84
CA ASP A 296 -24.09 -16.11 -19.02
C ASP A 296 -23.82 -17.54 -18.60
N TYR A 297 -24.21 -17.93 -17.38
CA TYR A 297 -24.03 -19.30 -16.89
C TYR A 297 -24.71 -20.32 -17.82
N LEU A 298 -25.99 -20.15 -18.13
CA LEU A 298 -26.81 -21.12 -18.87
C LEU A 298 -26.40 -21.28 -20.33
N THR A 299 -25.81 -20.26 -20.94
CA THR A 299 -25.35 -20.33 -22.34
C THR A 299 -24.01 -21.04 -22.47
N ARG A 300 -23.26 -21.28 -21.38
CA ARG A 300 -22.03 -22.09 -21.40
C ARG A 300 -22.36 -23.55 -21.72
N ILE A 301 -21.41 -24.26 -22.34
CA ILE A 301 -21.52 -25.72 -22.49
C ILE A 301 -21.54 -26.38 -21.09
N PRO A 302 -22.15 -27.57 -20.92
CA PRO A 302 -22.30 -28.22 -19.61
C PRO A 302 -20.98 -28.39 -18.83
N GLU A 303 -19.88 -28.70 -19.50
CA GLU A 303 -18.57 -28.80 -18.86
C GLU A 303 -18.13 -27.47 -18.23
N HIS A 304 -18.29 -26.36 -18.96
CA HIS A 304 -17.92 -25.03 -18.48
C HIS A 304 -18.91 -24.53 -17.41
N GLN A 305 -20.19 -24.93 -17.45
CA GLN A 305 -21.15 -24.66 -16.37
C GLN A 305 -20.69 -25.28 -15.04
N GLU A 306 -20.21 -26.53 -15.07
CA GLU A 306 -19.68 -27.22 -13.88
C GLU A 306 -18.39 -26.57 -13.35
N GLN A 307 -17.60 -25.96 -14.22
CA GLN A 307 -16.34 -25.28 -13.88
C GLN A 307 -16.51 -23.77 -13.57
N THR A 308 -17.75 -23.28 -13.50
CA THR A 308 -18.05 -21.85 -13.28
C THR A 308 -18.61 -21.61 -11.89
N LEU A 309 -17.95 -20.73 -11.14
CA LEU A 309 -18.48 -20.17 -9.90
C LEU A 309 -19.32 -18.93 -10.16
N VAL A 310 -20.54 -18.90 -9.66
CA VAL A 310 -21.34 -17.67 -9.64
C VAL A 310 -21.26 -17.04 -8.25
N ILE A 311 -20.82 -15.78 -8.17
CA ILE A 311 -20.70 -15.03 -6.91
C ILE A 311 -21.66 -13.85 -6.91
N ALA A 312 -22.43 -13.72 -5.83
CA ALA A 312 -23.26 -12.55 -5.55
C ALA A 312 -23.11 -12.17 -4.08
N HIS A 313 -22.78 -10.91 -3.81
CA HIS A 313 -22.42 -10.47 -2.45
C HIS A 313 -23.60 -10.48 -1.47
N ALA A 314 -24.81 -10.10 -1.89
CA ALA A 314 -25.97 -10.07 -1.02
C ALA A 314 -26.85 -11.32 -1.15
N HIS A 315 -27.43 -11.77 -0.03
CA HIS A 315 -28.29 -12.96 -0.01
C HIS A 315 -29.56 -12.81 -0.87
N GLU A 316 -30.13 -11.61 -0.95
CA GLU A 316 -31.33 -11.34 -1.76
C GLU A 316 -31.06 -11.40 -3.26
N ASP A 317 -29.91 -10.88 -3.72
CA ASP A 317 -29.49 -10.98 -5.13
C ASP A 317 -29.29 -12.45 -5.52
N ARG A 318 -28.63 -13.20 -4.62
CA ARG A 318 -28.32 -14.61 -4.80
C ARG A 318 -29.58 -15.49 -4.94
N LYS A 319 -30.63 -15.19 -4.16
CA LYS A 319 -31.90 -15.93 -4.20
C LYS A 319 -32.49 -15.88 -5.61
N LEU A 320 -32.58 -14.68 -6.19
CA LEU A 320 -33.14 -14.47 -7.52
C LEU A 320 -32.26 -15.10 -8.62
N ILE A 321 -30.94 -14.97 -8.52
CA ILE A 321 -30.01 -15.63 -9.47
C ILE A 321 -30.16 -17.16 -9.43
N ASN A 322 -30.24 -17.75 -8.24
CA ASN A 322 -30.41 -19.20 -8.09
C ASN A 322 -31.72 -19.68 -8.71
N GLU A 323 -32.82 -18.96 -8.51
CA GLU A 323 -34.13 -19.29 -9.10
C GLU A 323 -34.07 -19.25 -10.64
N LEU A 324 -33.42 -18.24 -11.21
CA LEU A 324 -33.24 -18.11 -12.67
C LEU A 324 -32.35 -19.21 -13.25
N ILE A 325 -31.21 -19.50 -12.62
CA ILE A 325 -30.31 -20.58 -13.06
C ILE A 325 -31.03 -21.93 -12.96
N ARG A 326 -31.70 -22.22 -11.83
CA ARG A 326 -32.45 -23.47 -11.65
C ARG A 326 -33.48 -23.67 -12.74
N LYS A 327 -34.30 -22.64 -13.00
CA LYS A 327 -35.32 -22.69 -14.06
C LYS A 327 -34.71 -22.98 -15.43
N GLY A 328 -33.62 -22.30 -15.78
CA GLY A 328 -32.91 -22.56 -17.04
C GLY A 328 -32.32 -23.97 -17.13
N LEU A 329 -31.81 -24.52 -16.01
CA LEU A 329 -31.34 -25.91 -15.96
C LEU A 329 -32.48 -26.92 -16.11
N GLN A 330 -33.69 -26.60 -15.63
CA GLN A 330 -34.89 -27.41 -15.88
C GLN A 330 -35.31 -27.38 -17.36
N GLU A 331 -35.20 -26.22 -18.01
CA GLU A 331 -35.44 -26.08 -19.45
C GLU A 331 -34.41 -26.85 -20.27
N GLN A 332 -33.16 -26.93 -19.82
CA GLN A 332 -32.09 -27.74 -20.40
C GLN A 332 -32.18 -29.25 -20.07
N GLY A 333 -33.12 -29.68 -19.23
CA GLY A 333 -33.25 -31.07 -18.78
C GLY A 333 -32.15 -31.56 -17.84
N ARG A 334 -31.33 -30.65 -17.29
CA ARG A 334 -30.27 -30.92 -16.31
C ARG A 334 -30.81 -31.06 -14.89
N VAL A 335 -31.94 -30.43 -14.61
CA VAL A 335 -32.74 -30.58 -13.39
C VAL A 335 -34.13 -31.04 -13.82
N ALA A 336 -34.73 -31.97 -13.08
CA ALA A 336 -36.07 -32.45 -13.39
C ALA A 336 -37.10 -31.31 -13.24
N LYS A 337 -38.15 -31.35 -14.06
CA LYS A 337 -39.28 -30.41 -13.99
C LYS A 337 -40.26 -30.73 -12.86
N ASP A 338 -40.23 -31.97 -12.37
CA ASP A 338 -41.09 -32.44 -11.30
C ASP A 338 -40.54 -31.98 -9.94
N ASP A 339 -41.11 -30.88 -9.45
CA ASP A 339 -40.76 -30.28 -8.17
C ASP A 339 -41.45 -30.99 -7.00
N THR A 340 -40.67 -31.34 -5.98
CA THR A 340 -41.16 -31.77 -4.67
C THR A 340 -41.13 -30.59 -3.70
N GLN A 341 -42.31 -30.18 -3.21
CA GLN A 341 -42.42 -29.08 -2.25
C GLN A 341 -41.94 -29.53 -0.86
N CYS A 342 -41.18 -28.67 -0.19
CA CYS A 342 -40.66 -28.89 1.15
C CYS A 342 -40.39 -27.56 1.86
N LYS A 343 -40.09 -27.64 3.15
CA LYS A 343 -39.75 -26.46 3.93
C LYS A 343 -38.25 -26.22 3.95
N ARG A 344 -37.88 -24.95 3.99
CA ARG A 344 -36.52 -24.48 4.15
C ARG A 344 -36.45 -23.52 5.32
N LEU A 345 -35.37 -23.62 6.09
CA LEU A 345 -35.09 -22.76 7.25
C LEU A 345 -33.84 -21.90 7.00
N PRO A 346 -33.95 -20.81 6.22
CA PRO A 346 -32.86 -19.85 6.11
C PRO A 346 -32.63 -19.14 7.44
N ALA A 347 -31.37 -18.92 7.78
CA ALA A 347 -30.99 -18.23 9.02
C ALA A 347 -31.37 -16.74 8.94
N LYS A 348 -32.01 -16.24 10.00
CA LYS A 348 -32.28 -14.81 10.18
C LYS A 348 -31.03 -14.14 10.74
N SER A 349 -30.38 -13.32 9.92
CA SER A 349 -29.14 -12.63 10.31
C SER A 349 -29.41 -11.65 11.46
N MET A 350 -28.90 -11.98 12.65
CA MET A 350 -29.00 -11.16 13.84
C MET A 350 -27.64 -11.15 14.55
N THR A 351 -27.20 -9.97 14.99
CA THR A 351 -26.06 -9.83 15.89
C THR A 351 -26.38 -10.42 17.26
N LYS A 352 -25.34 -10.70 18.05
CA LYS A 352 -25.50 -11.16 19.44
C LYS A 352 -26.34 -10.21 20.30
N ALA A 353 -26.22 -8.90 20.05
CA ALA A 353 -27.02 -7.89 20.73
C ALA A 353 -28.48 -7.95 20.25
N GLU A 354 -28.72 -8.05 18.94
CA GLU A 354 -30.08 -8.14 18.40
C GLU A 354 -30.84 -9.37 18.89
N LEU A 355 -30.15 -10.50 19.06
CA LEU A 355 -30.69 -11.73 19.66
C LEU A 355 -31.19 -11.54 21.10
N MET A 356 -30.77 -10.49 21.81
CA MET A 356 -31.24 -10.24 23.19
C MET A 356 -32.56 -9.46 23.24
N HIS A 357 -33.02 -8.92 22.11
CA HIS A 357 -34.17 -8.01 22.07
C HIS A 357 -35.35 -8.61 21.29
N ALA A 358 -36.47 -8.80 21.97
CA ALA A 358 -37.68 -9.42 21.42
C ALA A 358 -38.23 -8.70 20.18
N LYS A 359 -38.03 -7.38 20.08
CA LYS A 359 -38.46 -6.57 18.92
C LYS A 359 -37.84 -6.97 17.59
N ASN A 360 -36.71 -7.69 17.60
CA ASN A 360 -36.01 -8.15 16.40
C ASN A 360 -36.51 -9.54 15.92
N TYR A 361 -37.38 -10.17 16.70
CA TYR A 361 -38.06 -11.41 16.35
C TYR A 361 -39.39 -11.09 15.67
N SER A 362 -39.94 -12.07 14.96
CA SER A 362 -41.21 -11.95 14.26
C SER A 362 -42.04 -13.19 14.49
N ARG A 363 -43.36 -13.05 14.50
CA ARG A 363 -44.27 -14.21 14.53
C ARG A 363 -43.98 -15.11 13.32
N GLY A 364 -43.86 -16.40 13.56
CA GLY A 364 -43.48 -17.40 12.56
C GLY A 364 -41.97 -17.70 12.52
N ASP A 365 -41.13 -16.92 13.21
CA ASP A 365 -39.71 -17.27 13.36
C ASP A 365 -39.57 -18.61 14.10
N VAL A 366 -38.52 -19.35 13.78
CA VAL A 366 -38.15 -20.60 14.47
C VAL A 366 -36.84 -20.36 15.22
N VAL A 367 -36.87 -20.58 16.53
CA VAL A 367 -35.70 -20.54 17.40
C VAL A 367 -35.17 -21.95 17.60
N ARG A 368 -33.88 -22.13 17.37
CA ARG A 368 -33.15 -23.38 17.65
C ARG A 368 -32.18 -23.16 18.80
N PHE A 369 -32.03 -24.16 19.67
CA PHE A 369 -31.14 -24.09 20.84
C PHE A 369 -29.88 -24.95 20.62
N ASP A 370 -28.68 -24.35 20.65
CA ASP A 370 -27.41 -25.06 20.48
C ASP A 370 -26.73 -25.47 21.79
N ALA A 371 -27.34 -25.15 22.93
CA ALA A 371 -26.98 -25.66 24.24
C ALA A 371 -28.25 -25.96 25.05
N SER A 372 -28.19 -27.01 25.87
CA SER A 372 -29.28 -27.33 26.81
C SER A 372 -29.37 -26.28 27.90
N TYR A 373 -30.58 -25.84 28.20
CA TYR A 373 -30.90 -24.91 29.28
C TYR A 373 -32.27 -25.26 29.88
N SER A 374 -32.66 -24.61 30.99
CA SER A 374 -33.85 -24.97 31.78
C SER A 374 -35.16 -25.14 30.99
N VAL A 375 -35.30 -24.50 29.82
CA VAL A 375 -36.51 -24.53 28.99
C VAL A 375 -36.38 -25.37 27.70
N ALA A 376 -35.17 -25.80 27.32
CA ALA A 376 -34.94 -26.47 26.03
C ALA A 376 -33.67 -27.34 26.06
N ARG A 377 -33.68 -28.46 25.35
CA ARG A 377 -32.50 -29.30 25.13
C ARG A 377 -31.75 -28.84 23.88
N LYS A 378 -30.45 -29.14 23.84
CA LYS A 378 -29.64 -28.94 22.63
C LYS A 378 -30.28 -29.64 21.43
N GLY A 379 -30.56 -28.87 20.38
CA GLY A 379 -31.19 -29.33 19.14
C GLY A 379 -32.69 -29.08 19.05
N ASP A 380 -33.34 -28.61 20.11
CA ASP A 380 -34.78 -28.32 20.10
C ASP A 380 -35.11 -27.11 19.22
N TYR A 381 -36.32 -27.12 18.65
CA TYR A 381 -36.88 -26.06 17.81
C TYR A 381 -38.20 -25.56 18.39
N PHE A 382 -38.27 -24.25 18.63
CA PHE A 382 -39.47 -23.56 19.11
C PHE A 382 -39.96 -22.59 18.04
N SER A 383 -41.28 -22.54 17.80
CA SER A 383 -41.92 -21.55 16.92
C SER A 383 -42.31 -20.31 17.71
N VAL A 384 -42.04 -19.10 17.20
CA VAL A 384 -42.46 -17.84 17.82
C VAL A 384 -43.89 -17.52 17.39
N GLU A 385 -44.83 -17.56 18.33
CA GLU A 385 -46.25 -17.24 18.10
C GLU A 385 -46.57 -15.76 18.31
N GLY A 386 -45.75 -15.05 19.08
CA GLY A 386 -45.91 -13.63 19.34
C GLY A 386 -44.72 -13.02 20.06
N ILE A 387 -44.67 -11.69 20.06
CA ILE A 387 -43.63 -10.90 20.74
C ILE A 387 -44.30 -9.85 21.62
N SER A 388 -43.68 -9.54 22.75
CA SER A 388 -44.07 -8.43 23.64
C SER A 388 -42.86 -7.51 23.83
N PRO A 389 -42.63 -6.56 22.89
CA PRO A 389 -41.42 -5.74 22.86
C PRO A 389 -41.17 -4.95 24.14
N ASP A 390 -42.21 -4.39 24.74
CA ASP A 390 -42.10 -3.53 25.94
C ASP A 390 -41.57 -4.29 27.16
N SER A 391 -41.92 -5.58 27.27
CA SER A 391 -41.47 -6.46 28.34
C SER A 391 -40.28 -7.34 27.94
N ASN A 392 -39.79 -7.21 26.72
CA ASN A 392 -38.76 -8.05 26.11
C ASN A 392 -39.05 -9.56 26.20
N HIS A 393 -40.27 -9.99 25.84
CA HIS A 393 -40.65 -11.42 25.86
C HIS A 393 -41.00 -11.96 24.47
N LEU A 394 -40.66 -13.23 24.25
CA LEU A 394 -41.08 -14.07 23.13
C LEU A 394 -42.10 -15.10 23.64
N HIS A 395 -43.22 -15.23 22.95
CA HIS A 395 -44.20 -16.29 23.19
C HIS A 395 -43.94 -17.41 22.19
N CYS A 396 -43.47 -18.54 22.69
CA CYS A 396 -42.97 -19.64 21.87
C CYS A 396 -43.74 -20.93 22.11
N THR A 397 -43.83 -21.79 21.09
CA THR A 397 -44.39 -23.13 21.19
C THR A 397 -43.33 -24.16 20.80
N SER A 398 -43.14 -25.19 21.63
CA SER A 398 -42.21 -26.29 21.35
C SER A 398 -42.75 -27.24 20.28
N ALA A 399 -41.92 -28.18 19.82
CA ALA A 399 -42.37 -29.25 18.91
C ALA A 399 -43.45 -30.18 19.54
N THR A 400 -43.52 -30.26 20.87
CA THR A 400 -44.53 -31.05 21.61
C THR A 400 -45.83 -30.27 21.87
N GLY A 401 -45.91 -29.01 21.47
CA GLY A 401 -47.09 -28.14 21.66
C GLY A 401 -47.11 -27.38 22.98
N GLU A 402 -46.08 -27.51 23.82
CA GLU A 402 -45.95 -26.76 25.07
C GLU A 402 -45.64 -25.28 24.79
N LYS A 403 -46.23 -24.38 25.58
CA LYS A 403 -46.06 -22.94 25.44
C LYS A 403 -45.05 -22.39 26.45
N TYR A 404 -44.17 -21.52 25.99
CA TYR A 404 -43.11 -20.90 26.77
C TYR A 404 -43.11 -19.38 26.59
N VAL A 405 -42.80 -18.65 27.66
CA VAL A 405 -42.48 -17.22 27.61
C VAL A 405 -40.99 -17.08 27.86
N ILE A 406 -40.25 -16.61 26.85
CA ILE A 406 -38.79 -16.52 26.87
C ILE A 406 -38.39 -15.05 26.87
N ASN A 407 -37.61 -14.63 27.86
CA ASN A 407 -36.87 -13.37 27.78
C ASN A 407 -35.53 -13.63 27.05
N PRO A 408 -35.35 -13.15 25.81
CA PRO A 408 -34.16 -13.45 25.03
C PRO A 408 -32.89 -12.89 25.66
N ALA A 409 -32.93 -11.77 26.40
CA ALA A 409 -31.76 -11.22 27.07
C ALA A 409 -31.19 -12.17 28.15
N ALA A 410 -32.06 -12.93 28.82
CA ALA A 410 -31.65 -13.88 29.86
C ALA A 410 -31.12 -15.20 29.28
N LEU A 411 -31.56 -15.59 28.08
CA LEU A 411 -31.39 -16.94 27.54
C LEU A 411 -30.51 -17.02 26.29
N ALA A 412 -30.58 -16.06 25.37
CA ALA A 412 -30.07 -16.20 24.01
C ALA A 412 -28.60 -16.62 23.91
N LEU A 413 -27.72 -15.99 24.67
CA LEU A 413 -26.30 -16.35 24.65
C LEU A 413 -25.98 -17.65 25.41
N LYS A 414 -26.68 -17.90 26.53
CA LYS A 414 -26.45 -19.09 27.37
C LYS A 414 -26.88 -20.37 26.66
N ALA A 415 -28.07 -20.33 26.04
CA ALA A 415 -28.61 -21.45 25.27
C ALA A 415 -28.13 -21.48 23.82
N ARG A 416 -27.27 -20.51 23.42
CA ARG A 416 -26.74 -20.37 22.05
C ARG A 416 -27.86 -20.41 21.02
N MET A 417 -28.85 -19.54 21.19
CA MET A 417 -30.01 -19.48 20.31
C MET A 417 -29.61 -19.06 18.89
N SER A 418 -30.16 -19.76 17.91
CA SER A 418 -30.14 -19.40 16.49
C SER A 418 -31.57 -19.19 15.99
N VAL A 419 -31.78 -18.24 15.09
CA VAL A 419 -33.12 -17.86 14.61
C VAL A 419 -33.22 -18.08 13.11
N TYR A 420 -34.35 -18.62 12.67
CA TYR A 420 -34.61 -18.97 11.27
C TYR A 420 -35.98 -18.45 10.87
N THR A 421 -36.13 -18.08 9.60
CA THR A 421 -37.45 -17.91 8.99
C THR A 421 -37.87 -19.24 8.36
N VAL A 422 -39.18 -19.45 8.17
CA VAL A 422 -39.71 -20.61 7.46
C VAL A 422 -40.08 -20.16 6.05
N GLU A 423 -39.51 -20.81 5.04
CA GLU A 423 -39.84 -20.59 3.63
C GLU A 423 -40.34 -21.90 3.01
N GLU A 424 -41.37 -21.81 2.18
CA GLU A 424 -41.73 -22.89 1.25
C GLU A 424 -40.73 -22.87 0.09
N ALA A 425 -40.23 -24.04 -0.29
CA ALA A 425 -39.27 -24.21 -1.35
C ALA A 425 -39.50 -25.54 -2.09
N ALA A 426 -39.08 -25.59 -3.34
CA ALA A 426 -39.08 -26.83 -4.11
C ALA A 426 -37.68 -27.46 -4.13
N ILE A 427 -37.62 -28.76 -4.37
CA ILE A 427 -36.41 -29.46 -4.81
C ILE A 427 -36.79 -30.46 -5.91
N ALA A 428 -35.86 -30.75 -6.81
CA ALA A 428 -36.04 -31.70 -7.88
C ALA A 428 -34.78 -32.56 -8.06
N ILE A 429 -34.94 -33.70 -8.75
CA ILE A 429 -33.79 -34.53 -9.13
C ILE A 429 -32.83 -33.70 -10.00
N GLY A 430 -31.55 -33.77 -9.71
CA GLY A 430 -30.49 -32.97 -10.34
C GLY A 430 -30.21 -31.63 -9.65
N ASP A 431 -31.04 -31.19 -8.68
CA ASP A 431 -30.77 -29.93 -7.97
C ASP A 431 -29.45 -30.01 -7.19
N LYS A 432 -28.69 -28.91 -7.23
CA LYS A 432 -27.52 -28.73 -6.37
C LYS A 432 -27.90 -27.93 -5.14
N ILE A 433 -27.66 -28.50 -3.96
CA ILE A 433 -27.94 -27.87 -2.67
C ILE A 433 -26.73 -27.91 -1.75
N ARG A 434 -26.76 -27.05 -0.74
CA ARG A 434 -25.74 -26.92 0.29
C ARG A 434 -26.40 -26.94 1.65
N LEU A 435 -25.95 -27.85 2.52
CA LEU A 435 -26.45 -27.90 3.90
C LEU A 435 -25.93 -26.70 4.69
N ARG A 436 -26.74 -26.17 5.61
CA ARG A 436 -26.43 -24.99 6.42
C ARG A 436 -26.10 -25.33 7.88
N LEU A 437 -26.33 -26.58 8.28
CA LEU A 437 -25.97 -27.10 9.60
C LEU A 437 -25.11 -28.35 9.47
N THR A 438 -24.16 -28.48 10.39
CA THR A 438 -23.35 -29.69 10.57
C THR A 438 -24.02 -30.57 11.61
N ASP A 439 -24.30 -31.81 11.25
CA ASP A 439 -24.75 -32.86 12.17
C ASP A 439 -23.83 -34.07 12.00
N LYS A 440 -22.80 -34.14 12.85
CA LYS A 440 -21.77 -35.16 12.77
C LYS A 440 -22.32 -36.57 12.97
N ALA A 441 -23.37 -36.74 13.78
CA ALA A 441 -23.94 -38.06 14.05
C ALA A 441 -24.59 -38.66 12.80
N ARG A 442 -25.05 -37.80 11.88
CA ARG A 442 -25.69 -38.18 10.62
C ARG A 442 -24.79 -37.96 9.40
N GLY A 443 -23.53 -37.57 9.60
CA GLY A 443 -22.60 -37.25 8.50
C GLY A 443 -22.94 -35.96 7.73
N HIS A 444 -23.86 -35.12 8.22
CA HIS A 444 -24.21 -33.86 7.57
C HIS A 444 -23.10 -32.83 7.84
N ILE A 445 -22.59 -32.21 6.78
CA ILE A 445 -21.53 -31.21 6.87
C ILE A 445 -22.04 -29.89 6.29
N ALA A 446 -22.03 -28.83 7.11
CA ALA A 446 -22.40 -27.50 6.67
C ALA A 446 -21.47 -27.00 5.57
N ASN A 447 -22.04 -26.25 4.65
CA ASN A 447 -21.41 -25.63 3.49
C ASN A 447 -20.83 -26.58 2.43
N LYS A 448 -20.93 -27.91 2.61
CA LYS A 448 -20.63 -28.89 1.57
C LYS A 448 -21.77 -28.95 0.54
N GLU A 449 -21.41 -29.11 -0.73
CA GLU A 449 -22.36 -29.21 -1.83
C GLU A 449 -22.76 -30.66 -2.11
N TYR A 450 -24.03 -30.83 -2.46
CA TYR A 450 -24.65 -32.11 -2.77
C TYR A 450 -25.55 -31.96 -3.99
N THR A 451 -25.64 -33.03 -4.77
CA THR A 451 -26.62 -33.17 -5.85
C THR A 451 -27.73 -34.12 -5.40
N ILE A 452 -28.98 -33.77 -5.69
CA ILE A 452 -30.13 -34.64 -5.42
C ILE A 452 -30.21 -35.68 -6.54
N GLU A 453 -29.95 -36.94 -6.23
CA GLU A 453 -29.96 -38.01 -7.23
C GLU A 453 -31.33 -38.66 -7.36
N ARG A 454 -32.09 -38.70 -6.25
CA ARG A 454 -33.38 -39.37 -6.20
C ARG A 454 -34.27 -38.74 -5.13
N ILE A 455 -35.57 -38.69 -5.40
CA ILE A 455 -36.58 -38.31 -4.42
C ILE A 455 -37.65 -39.40 -4.40
N GLU A 456 -37.89 -40.00 -3.24
CA GLU A 456 -38.94 -41.00 -3.06
C GLU A 456 -39.53 -40.96 -1.65
N ALA A 457 -40.84 -41.19 -1.53
CA ALA A 457 -41.54 -41.30 -0.25
C ALA A 457 -41.22 -40.15 0.75
N GLY A 458 -41.12 -38.90 0.25
CA GLY A 458 -40.82 -37.71 1.08
C GLY A 458 -39.36 -37.60 1.54
N ARG A 459 -38.45 -38.36 0.93
CA ARG A 459 -37.01 -38.36 1.23
C ARG A 459 -36.22 -37.99 -0.02
N ALA A 460 -35.20 -37.15 0.15
CA ALA A 460 -34.23 -36.84 -0.89
C ALA A 460 -32.90 -37.54 -0.60
N HIS A 461 -32.39 -38.25 -1.59
CA HIS A 461 -31.06 -38.89 -1.56
C HIS A 461 -30.05 -37.98 -2.23
N LEU A 462 -29.00 -37.67 -1.49
CA LEU A 462 -27.98 -36.68 -1.84
C LEU A 462 -26.64 -37.37 -2.03
N GLN A 463 -25.95 -37.02 -3.11
CA GLN A 463 -24.55 -37.39 -3.32
C GLN A 463 -23.68 -36.16 -3.18
N SER A 464 -22.63 -36.23 -2.36
CA SER A 464 -21.64 -35.15 -2.28
C SER A 464 -20.95 -34.92 -3.62
N SER A 465 -20.53 -33.69 -3.89
CA SER A 465 -19.87 -33.34 -5.16
C SER A 465 -18.59 -34.14 -5.46
N ASP A 466 -17.87 -34.56 -4.42
CA ASP A 466 -16.67 -35.42 -4.50
C ASP A 466 -16.99 -36.93 -4.59
N LYS A 467 -18.27 -37.31 -4.59
CA LYS A 467 -18.78 -38.69 -4.61
C LYS A 467 -18.29 -39.57 -3.45
N THR A 468 -17.88 -38.96 -2.34
CA THR A 468 -17.36 -39.69 -1.17
C THR A 468 -18.42 -39.96 -0.09
N ASN A 469 -19.55 -39.25 -0.13
CA ASN A 469 -20.56 -39.29 0.91
C ASN A 469 -21.97 -39.27 0.33
N GLU A 470 -22.78 -40.22 0.73
CA GLU A 470 -24.21 -40.29 0.45
C GLU A 470 -24.99 -39.93 1.72
N LEU A 471 -26.03 -39.10 1.58
CA LEU A 471 -26.87 -38.67 2.70
C LEU A 471 -28.34 -38.71 2.31
N GLU A 472 -29.21 -38.70 3.32
CA GLU A 472 -30.66 -38.64 3.16
C GLU A 472 -31.21 -37.44 3.92
N LEU A 473 -32.11 -36.68 3.29
CA LEU A 473 -32.90 -35.64 3.95
C LEU A 473 -34.37 -36.04 4.03
N GLN A 474 -34.96 -35.96 5.21
CA GLN A 474 -36.40 -36.08 5.40
C GLN A 474 -37.06 -34.72 5.18
N LEU A 475 -37.78 -34.57 4.08
CA LEU A 475 -38.24 -33.26 3.59
C LEU A 475 -39.29 -32.58 4.50
N ASN A 476 -39.92 -33.35 5.38
CA ASN A 476 -40.89 -32.87 6.34
C ASN A 476 -40.30 -32.61 7.74
N ASP A 477 -39.03 -32.97 7.99
CA ASP A 477 -38.37 -32.72 9.28
C ASP A 477 -37.66 -31.35 9.28
N LYS A 478 -37.94 -30.55 10.31
CA LYS A 478 -37.25 -29.26 10.55
C LYS A 478 -35.74 -29.42 10.70
N LYS A 479 -35.24 -30.58 11.13
CA LYS A 479 -33.80 -30.87 11.25
C LYS A 479 -33.11 -30.92 9.89
N ASP A 480 -33.86 -31.27 8.84
CA ASP A 480 -33.34 -31.45 7.47
C ASP A 480 -33.72 -30.30 6.53
N ALA A 481 -34.54 -29.36 6.99
CA ALA A 481 -34.88 -28.12 6.30
C ALA A 481 -33.72 -27.08 6.24
N HIS A 482 -32.54 -27.39 6.79
CA HIS A 482 -31.39 -26.48 6.84
C HIS A 482 -30.51 -26.60 5.59
N TRP A 483 -31.06 -26.20 4.44
CA TRP A 483 -30.35 -26.23 3.16
C TRP A 483 -30.60 -24.96 2.35
N ASP A 484 -29.82 -24.81 1.29
CA ASP A 484 -29.92 -23.70 0.35
C ASP A 484 -29.44 -24.13 -1.03
N TYR A 485 -29.92 -23.50 -2.10
CA TYR A 485 -29.44 -23.81 -3.44
C TYR A 485 -27.95 -23.46 -3.59
N ALA A 486 -27.21 -24.33 -4.29
CA ALA A 486 -25.77 -24.26 -4.42
C ALA A 486 -25.28 -23.68 -5.76
N TYR A 487 -26.16 -23.14 -6.60
CA TYR A 487 -25.79 -22.56 -7.91
C TYR A 487 -24.92 -21.30 -7.82
N SER A 488 -24.95 -20.60 -6.69
CA SER A 488 -24.11 -19.44 -6.43
C SER A 488 -23.66 -19.36 -4.97
N ARG A 489 -22.64 -18.54 -4.71
CA ARG A 489 -22.04 -18.30 -3.39
C ARG A 489 -21.96 -16.81 -3.09
N THR A 490 -21.86 -16.48 -1.80
CA THR A 490 -21.40 -15.15 -1.37
C THR A 490 -19.87 -15.10 -1.44
N ALA A 491 -19.26 -13.91 -1.45
CA ALA A 491 -17.80 -13.79 -1.41
C ALA A 491 -17.18 -14.54 -0.21
N PHE A 492 -17.78 -14.45 0.99
CA PHE A 492 -17.37 -15.25 2.15
C PHE A 492 -17.43 -16.75 1.89
N GLY A 493 -18.49 -17.25 1.22
CA GLY A 493 -18.61 -18.65 0.86
C GLY A 493 -17.68 -19.10 -0.29
N ALA A 494 -17.13 -18.13 -1.03
CA ALA A 494 -16.18 -18.35 -2.11
C ALA A 494 -14.72 -18.25 -1.64
N GLN A 495 -14.42 -17.76 -0.43
CA GLN A 495 -13.06 -17.41 0.00
C GLN A 495 -12.04 -18.57 -0.06
N SER A 496 -12.44 -19.82 0.14
CA SER A 496 -11.57 -21.00 -0.01
C SER A 496 -11.74 -21.71 -1.37
N ALA A 497 -12.54 -21.17 -2.29
CA ALA A 497 -12.79 -21.79 -3.58
C ALA A 497 -11.63 -21.53 -4.56
N THR A 498 -11.46 -22.46 -5.50
CA THR A 498 -10.63 -22.26 -6.70
C THR A 498 -11.37 -22.90 -7.86
N GLU A 499 -11.73 -22.11 -8.86
CA GLU A 499 -12.55 -22.56 -10.00
C GLU A 499 -11.91 -22.15 -11.31
N THR A 500 -12.32 -22.74 -12.44
CA THR A 500 -11.74 -22.37 -13.74
C THR A 500 -12.23 -20.98 -14.16
N PHE A 501 -13.54 -20.75 -14.00
CA PHE A 501 -14.22 -19.53 -14.39
C PHE A 501 -15.04 -18.94 -13.23
N VAL A 502 -15.21 -17.62 -13.20
CA VAL A 502 -16.11 -16.94 -12.26
C VAL A 502 -17.03 -15.99 -13.02
N ILE A 503 -18.29 -15.93 -12.60
CA ILE A 503 -19.23 -14.84 -12.91
C ILE A 503 -19.55 -14.14 -11.59
N ALA A 504 -19.23 -12.86 -11.48
CA ALA A 504 -19.45 -12.07 -10.28
C ALA A 504 -20.51 -10.98 -10.51
N LEU A 505 -21.42 -10.82 -9.56
CA LEU A 505 -22.34 -9.68 -9.50
C LEU A 505 -21.82 -8.66 -8.49
N GLU A 506 -21.34 -7.53 -9.00
CA GLU A 506 -20.80 -6.43 -8.20
C GLU A 506 -21.65 -5.18 -8.34
N LEU A 507 -22.62 -5.02 -7.44
CA LEU A 507 -23.50 -3.85 -7.48
C LEU A 507 -22.91 -2.65 -6.73
N ALA A 508 -22.83 -1.49 -7.39
CA ALA A 508 -22.31 -0.25 -6.82
C ALA A 508 -23.16 0.26 -5.64
N LYS A 509 -24.48 0.04 -5.67
CA LYS A 509 -25.37 0.44 -4.56
C LYS A 509 -25.31 -0.49 -3.34
N ARG A 510 -24.70 -1.68 -3.44
CA ARG A 510 -24.53 -2.64 -2.32
C ARG A 510 -23.35 -2.27 -1.43
N LYS A 511 -23.42 -1.09 -0.80
CA LYS A 511 -22.29 -0.47 -0.07
C LYS A 511 -21.70 -1.34 1.05
N ILE A 512 -22.51 -2.17 1.70
CA ILE A 512 -22.07 -3.02 2.82
C ILE A 512 -21.45 -4.33 2.31
N ALA A 513 -22.01 -4.91 1.26
CA ALA A 513 -21.67 -6.26 0.82
C ALA A 513 -20.59 -6.28 -0.28
N THR A 514 -20.63 -5.31 -1.21
CA THR A 514 -19.65 -5.16 -2.29
C THR A 514 -18.56 -4.21 -1.83
N THR A 515 -17.38 -4.71 -1.47
CA THR A 515 -16.23 -3.92 -0.99
C THR A 515 -14.99 -4.27 -1.82
N HIS A 516 -13.89 -3.52 -1.67
CA HIS A 516 -12.61 -3.86 -2.33
C HIS A 516 -12.23 -5.31 -2.05
N ARG A 517 -12.37 -5.74 -0.79
CA ARG A 517 -12.04 -7.09 -0.34
C ARG A 517 -12.90 -8.17 -0.98
N SER A 518 -14.17 -7.87 -1.27
CA SER A 518 -15.06 -8.83 -1.93
C SER A 518 -14.78 -8.90 -3.44
N HIS A 519 -14.50 -7.77 -4.09
CA HIS A 519 -13.99 -7.74 -5.47
C HIS A 519 -12.68 -8.54 -5.60
N GLU A 520 -11.78 -8.41 -4.63
CA GLU A 520 -10.55 -9.19 -4.61
C GLU A 520 -10.83 -10.71 -4.53
N ILE A 521 -11.82 -11.15 -3.74
CA ILE A 521 -12.26 -12.55 -3.77
C ILE A 521 -12.68 -12.94 -5.19
N ASP A 522 -13.55 -12.17 -5.82
CA ASP A 522 -14.18 -12.47 -7.10
C ASP A 522 -13.15 -12.72 -8.20
N ILE A 523 -12.13 -11.86 -8.30
CA ILE A 523 -11.13 -11.94 -9.37
C ILE A 523 -9.94 -12.85 -9.04
N THR A 524 -9.73 -13.17 -7.75
CA THR A 524 -8.64 -14.07 -7.33
C THR A 524 -9.04 -15.54 -7.39
N ARG A 525 -10.33 -15.88 -7.29
CA ARG A 525 -10.83 -17.27 -7.35
C ARG A 525 -10.63 -18.01 -8.68
N PRO A 526 -10.80 -17.40 -9.85
CA PRO A 526 -10.72 -18.11 -11.12
C PRO A 526 -9.27 -18.38 -11.53
N ARG A 527 -9.04 -19.50 -12.21
CA ARG A 527 -7.76 -19.84 -12.84
C ARG A 527 -7.59 -19.18 -14.21
N GLN A 528 -8.67 -19.07 -14.99
CA GLN A 528 -8.60 -18.63 -16.39
C GLN A 528 -9.31 -17.31 -16.66
N GLN A 529 -10.57 -17.15 -16.21
CA GLN A 529 -11.38 -16.00 -16.62
C GLN A 529 -12.43 -15.62 -15.56
N VAL A 530 -12.72 -14.32 -15.46
CA VAL A 530 -13.78 -13.74 -14.61
C VAL A 530 -14.65 -12.81 -15.45
N THR A 531 -15.98 -12.85 -15.28
CA THR A 531 -16.90 -11.84 -15.82
C THR A 531 -17.56 -11.10 -14.65
N ILE A 532 -17.45 -9.78 -14.60
CA ILE A 532 -18.07 -8.91 -13.61
C ILE A 532 -19.29 -8.24 -14.23
N TYR A 533 -20.45 -8.40 -13.58
CA TYR A 533 -21.69 -7.70 -13.90
C TYR A 533 -21.94 -6.60 -12.87
N THR A 534 -22.15 -5.37 -13.34
CA THR A 534 -22.46 -4.23 -12.49
C THR A 534 -23.55 -3.33 -13.08
N GLU A 535 -24.26 -2.58 -12.26
CA GLU A 535 -25.21 -1.57 -12.75
C GLU A 535 -24.53 -0.27 -13.19
N ASN A 536 -23.30 -0.03 -12.72
CA ASN A 536 -22.50 1.15 -13.05
C ASN A 536 -21.02 0.93 -12.68
N ALA A 537 -20.17 0.64 -13.67
CA ALA A 537 -18.74 0.36 -13.47
C ALA A 537 -17.98 1.55 -12.86
N THR A 538 -18.15 2.76 -13.41
CA THR A 538 -17.47 3.96 -12.90
C THR A 538 -17.81 4.23 -11.43
N GLN A 539 -19.10 4.18 -11.06
CA GLN A 539 -19.52 4.37 -9.67
C GLN A 539 -19.02 3.25 -8.75
N LEU A 540 -18.95 2.01 -9.27
CA LEU A 540 -18.39 0.90 -8.52
C LEU A 540 -16.89 1.14 -8.25
N GLU A 541 -16.11 1.43 -9.28
CA GLU A 541 -14.67 1.70 -9.21
C GLU A 541 -14.34 2.83 -8.22
N GLU A 542 -14.98 3.99 -8.37
CA GLU A 542 -14.82 5.14 -7.47
C GLU A 542 -15.07 4.75 -6.01
N ARG A 543 -16.14 3.98 -5.76
CA ARG A 543 -16.52 3.58 -4.42
C ARG A 543 -15.58 2.53 -3.82
N LEU A 544 -15.10 1.58 -4.63
CA LEU A 544 -14.15 0.57 -4.18
C LEU A 544 -12.82 1.24 -3.76
N ALA A 545 -12.44 2.35 -4.40
CA ALA A 545 -11.27 3.14 -4.03
C ALA A 545 -11.41 3.88 -2.67
N GLU A 546 -12.63 4.17 -2.21
CA GLU A 546 -12.86 4.85 -0.92
C GLU A 546 -12.67 3.95 0.32
N LEU A 547 -12.49 2.62 0.14
CA LEU A 547 -12.24 1.65 1.22
C LEU A 547 -13.28 1.62 2.36
N LYS A 548 -14.52 2.07 2.09
CA LYS A 548 -15.63 1.99 3.04
C LYS A 548 -15.98 0.52 3.30
N GLY A 549 -15.73 0.05 4.52
CA GLY A 549 -16.06 -1.32 4.95
C GLY A 549 -14.91 -2.04 5.68
N ASP A 550 -13.68 -1.54 5.59
CA ASP A 550 -12.54 -2.09 6.33
C ASP A 550 -12.68 -1.84 7.84
N LYS A 551 -12.36 -2.86 8.64
CA LYS A 551 -12.28 -2.75 10.09
C LYS A 551 -11.02 -2.01 10.52
N VAL A 552 -11.13 -1.34 11.66
CA VAL A 552 -10.05 -0.59 12.29
C VAL A 552 -9.65 -1.26 13.61
N SER A 553 -8.36 -1.20 13.94
CA SER A 553 -7.81 -1.71 15.20
C SER A 553 -7.98 -0.67 16.33
N ALA A 554 -8.39 -1.15 17.51
CA ALA A 554 -8.47 -0.35 18.72
C ALA A 554 -7.09 0.21 19.13
N TYR A 555 -6.05 -0.62 19.06
CA TYR A 555 -4.66 -0.27 19.34
C TYR A 555 -4.17 0.86 18.42
N GLN A 556 -4.30 0.69 17.10
CA GLN A 556 -3.81 1.65 16.12
C GLN A 556 -4.50 3.02 16.26
N ILE A 557 -5.82 3.04 16.48
CA ILE A 557 -6.56 4.28 16.74
C ILE A 557 -6.03 4.93 18.03
N LYS A 558 -5.83 4.16 19.11
CA LYS A 558 -5.38 4.71 20.39
C LYS A 558 -3.96 5.28 20.32
N THR A 559 -3.06 4.66 19.55
CA THR A 559 -1.66 5.10 19.43
C THR A 559 -1.44 6.17 18.35
N GLY A 560 -2.50 6.66 17.70
CA GLY A 560 -2.41 7.71 16.69
C GLY A 560 -1.91 7.24 15.32
N GLY A 561 -1.98 5.94 15.03
CA GLY A 561 -1.73 5.42 13.68
C GLY A 561 -2.88 5.79 12.75
N ASN A 562 -2.57 6.32 11.56
CA ASN A 562 -3.58 6.62 10.55
C ASN A 562 -4.32 5.32 10.16
N PRO A 563 -5.65 5.21 10.37
CA PRO A 563 -6.39 3.96 10.14
C PRO A 563 -6.63 3.66 8.65
N PHE A 564 -6.36 4.62 7.76
CA PHE A 564 -6.45 4.43 6.30
C PHE A 564 -5.06 4.65 5.69
N TYR A 565 -4.50 3.57 5.13
CA TYR A 565 -3.19 3.47 4.49
C TYR A 565 -1.98 3.36 5.43
N ASN A 566 -1.48 2.12 5.54
CA ASN A 566 -0.06 1.75 5.47
C ASN A 566 -0.02 0.25 5.16
N VAL A 567 -0.15 -0.08 3.88
CA VAL A 567 0.45 -1.29 3.30
C VAL A 567 1.51 -0.77 2.35
N THR A 568 2.58 -0.24 2.91
CA THR A 568 3.86 -0.12 2.21
C THR A 568 4.82 -1.01 2.96
N GLU A 569 5.46 -1.87 2.19
CA GLU A 569 6.35 -2.91 2.66
C GLU A 569 7.50 -2.31 3.47
N SER A 570 7.55 -2.59 4.78
CA SER A 570 8.74 -2.35 5.59
C SER A 570 9.05 -3.59 6.43
N ASN A 571 10.35 -3.81 6.59
CA ASN A 571 11.02 -5.11 6.62
C ASN A 571 10.92 -5.88 7.93
N ILE A 572 10.91 -7.21 7.79
CA ILE A 572 11.15 -8.19 8.84
C ILE A 572 12.29 -9.11 8.37
N THR A 573 13.33 -9.19 9.20
CA THR A 573 14.16 -10.37 9.54
C THR A 573 14.84 -9.99 10.88
N SER A 574 14.74 -10.67 12.03
CA SER A 574 15.09 -12.04 12.45
C SER A 574 16.56 -12.39 12.19
N GLY A 575 17.53 -12.37 13.11
CA GLY A 575 17.57 -12.33 14.58
C GLY A 575 18.32 -13.58 15.07
N GLU A 576 19.36 -13.46 15.91
CA GLU A 576 19.91 -14.57 16.72
C GLU A 576 20.99 -14.16 17.75
N LYS A 577 20.81 -14.65 18.99
CA LYS A 577 21.71 -14.58 20.15
C LYS A 577 22.15 -16.00 20.54
N LYS A 578 23.34 -16.12 21.15
CA LYS A 578 23.74 -17.04 22.25
C LYS A 578 25.07 -16.47 22.81
N GLY A 579 25.45 -16.46 24.08
CA GLY A 579 25.03 -17.00 25.38
C GLY A 579 26.30 -16.89 26.25
N ASP A 580 26.25 -16.36 27.48
CA ASP A 580 26.42 -17.18 28.70
C ASP A 580 25.99 -16.41 29.97
N ALA A 581 25.56 -17.19 30.97
CA ALA A 581 24.88 -16.81 32.21
C ALA A 581 25.85 -16.72 33.43
N PRO A 582 25.36 -16.65 34.69
CA PRO A 582 24.54 -15.61 35.33
C PRO A 582 25.19 -15.11 36.65
N GLU A 583 24.83 -13.91 37.13
CA GLU A 583 24.96 -13.62 38.58
C GLU A 583 23.91 -12.60 39.08
N LYS A 584 23.65 -12.66 40.38
CA LYS A 584 22.35 -12.54 41.06
C LYS A 584 21.96 -11.11 41.51
N TYR A 585 20.62 -10.98 41.66
CA TYR A 585 19.84 -10.22 42.65
C TYR A 585 19.69 -8.68 42.60
N SER A 586 18.41 -8.28 42.57
CA SER A 586 17.77 -6.96 42.80
C SER A 586 18.09 -6.36 44.21
N PRO A 587 17.72 -5.10 44.59
CA PRO A 587 16.69 -4.23 43.99
C PRO A 587 16.94 -2.70 43.96
N GLU A 588 16.01 -2.02 43.28
CA GLU A 588 15.57 -0.61 43.40
C GLU A 588 16.23 0.53 42.57
N PRO A 589 15.41 1.56 42.19
CA PRO A 589 15.50 2.21 40.90
C PRO A 589 16.13 3.62 40.99
N SER A 590 17.25 3.83 40.32
CA SER A 590 17.71 5.18 40.03
C SER A 590 16.99 5.71 38.78
N LYS A 591 15.93 6.49 39.03
CA LYS A 591 15.26 7.37 38.07
C LYS A 591 16.28 8.12 37.19
N VAL A 592 16.29 7.84 35.89
CA VAL A 592 16.65 8.86 34.90
C VAL A 592 15.35 9.46 34.39
N LYS A 593 15.25 10.77 34.57
CA LYS A 593 14.10 11.60 34.22
C LYS A 593 13.76 11.47 32.73
N SER A 594 12.46 11.46 32.47
CA SER A 594 11.84 11.72 31.18
C SER A 594 12.35 13.01 30.51
N ASN A 595 12.36 12.98 29.18
CA ASN A 595 12.46 14.11 28.24
C ASN A 595 13.85 14.74 28.02
N SER A 596 14.59 14.18 27.06
CA SER A 596 15.37 15.01 26.13
C SER A 596 15.15 14.50 24.71
N THR A 597 14.35 15.22 23.93
CA THR A 597 14.11 14.93 22.52
C THR A 597 15.39 15.23 21.75
N LEU A 598 16.22 14.21 21.48
CA LEU A 598 17.41 14.35 20.64
C LEU A 598 17.00 14.96 19.29
N SER A 599 17.71 16.01 18.88
CA SER A 599 17.47 16.70 17.61
C SER A 599 17.86 15.79 16.43
N SER A 600 17.27 16.04 15.26
CA SER A 600 17.61 15.31 14.03
C SER A 600 19.09 15.37 13.68
N LYS A 601 19.77 16.43 14.08
CA LYS A 601 21.20 16.61 13.88
C LYS A 601 22.03 15.67 14.77
N GLU A 602 21.65 15.51 16.02
CA GLU A 602 22.31 14.61 16.97
C GLU A 602 22.07 13.14 16.60
N ILE A 603 20.83 12.82 16.20
CA ILE A 603 20.46 11.48 15.74
C ILE A 603 21.24 11.11 14.47
N ASN A 604 21.35 12.01 13.49
CA ASN A 604 22.11 11.73 12.28
C ASN A 604 23.62 11.53 12.55
N VAL A 605 24.19 12.19 13.57
CA VAL A 605 25.58 11.98 14.01
C VAL A 605 25.74 10.58 14.60
N LEU A 606 24.83 10.18 15.48
CA LEU A 606 24.84 8.84 16.08
C LEU A 606 24.65 7.74 15.02
N LEU A 607 23.77 7.97 14.03
CA LEU A 607 23.56 7.03 12.92
C LEU A 607 24.80 6.88 12.06
N THR A 608 25.51 7.99 11.83
CA THR A 608 26.75 8.01 11.06
C THR A 608 27.84 7.18 11.76
N GLN A 609 27.90 7.21 13.09
CA GLN A 609 28.85 6.39 13.86
C GLN A 609 28.56 4.89 13.76
N LYS A 610 27.32 4.52 13.44
CA LYS A 610 26.85 3.14 13.28
C LYS A 610 26.47 2.83 11.83
N ILE A 611 27.03 3.56 10.87
CA ILE A 611 26.58 3.51 9.47
C ILE A 611 26.82 2.17 8.80
N GLU A 612 27.87 1.43 9.16
CA GLU A 612 28.12 0.08 8.63
C GLU A 612 27.00 -0.87 9.05
N SER A 613 26.69 -0.90 10.35
CA SER A 613 25.56 -1.65 10.89
C SER A 613 24.22 -1.16 10.34
N LEU A 614 24.07 0.15 10.09
CA LEU A 614 22.88 0.71 9.47
C LEU A 614 22.75 0.25 8.02
N CYS A 615 23.83 0.23 7.25
CA CYS A 615 23.81 -0.19 5.85
C CYS A 615 23.63 -1.70 5.70
N GLU A 616 24.25 -2.48 6.57
CA GLU A 616 24.04 -3.93 6.64
C GLU A 616 22.59 -4.24 6.99
N HIS A 617 22.00 -3.48 7.92
CA HIS A 617 20.60 -3.61 8.27
C HIS A 617 19.65 -3.17 7.13
N LEU A 618 19.96 -2.07 6.43
CA LEU A 618 19.12 -1.51 5.37
C LEU A 618 19.25 -2.23 4.02
N PHE A 619 20.42 -2.79 3.71
CA PHE A 619 20.78 -3.30 2.38
C PHE A 619 21.42 -4.70 2.36
N GLY A 620 21.75 -5.28 3.53
CA GLY A 620 22.40 -6.60 3.63
C GLY A 620 23.90 -6.59 3.35
N GLU A 621 24.44 -7.68 2.80
CA GLU A 621 25.86 -7.80 2.46
C GLU A 621 26.26 -6.83 1.33
N SER A 622 27.38 -6.15 1.55
CA SER A 622 27.91 -5.21 0.57
C SER A 622 28.53 -5.92 -0.65
N ASN A 623 28.45 -5.28 -1.81
CA ASN A 623 29.04 -5.75 -3.06
C ASN A 623 30.57 -5.91 -2.92
N ARG A 624 31.17 -6.85 -3.66
CA ARG A 624 32.64 -7.07 -3.72
C ARG A 624 33.47 -5.82 -4.07
N MET A 625 32.85 -4.80 -4.67
CA MET A 625 33.47 -3.50 -4.97
C MET A 625 33.56 -2.55 -3.75
N SER A 626 33.04 -2.97 -2.60
CA SER A 626 33.11 -2.21 -1.34
C SER A 626 34.53 -2.13 -0.82
N THR A 627 34.83 -1.01 -0.17
CA THR A 627 36.11 -0.76 0.52
C THR A 627 35.81 -0.38 1.97
N PRO A 628 36.77 -0.45 2.90
CA PRO A 628 36.52 -0.13 4.32
C PRO A 628 35.88 1.24 4.56
N ASN A 629 36.13 2.21 3.66
CA ASN A 629 35.61 3.58 3.78
C ASN A 629 34.39 3.87 2.88
N ASN A 630 33.91 2.87 2.13
CA ASN A 630 32.85 3.05 1.15
C ASN A 630 32.17 1.71 0.82
N LEU A 631 30.97 1.50 1.35
CA LEU A 631 30.13 0.35 1.06
C LEU A 631 29.38 0.56 -0.26
N ARG A 632 29.33 -0.49 -1.08
CA ARG A 632 28.71 -0.50 -2.40
C ARG A 632 27.57 -1.51 -2.44
N TYR A 633 26.44 -1.14 -3.03
CA TYR A 633 25.25 -1.99 -3.17
C TYR A 633 24.64 -1.88 -4.58
N GLY A 634 23.83 -2.88 -4.96
CA GLY A 634 23.28 -3.02 -6.32
C GLY A 634 24.15 -3.86 -7.26
N ALA A 635 23.58 -4.30 -8.40
CA ALA A 635 24.17 -5.27 -9.33
C ALA A 635 25.53 -4.83 -9.92
N LYS A 636 25.81 -3.52 -9.96
CA LYS A 636 27.09 -2.92 -10.40
C LYS A 636 27.73 -1.98 -9.35
N GLY A 637 27.28 -2.03 -8.09
CA GLY A 637 27.75 -1.11 -7.04
C GLY A 637 27.28 0.35 -7.24
N SER A 638 26.08 0.52 -7.81
CA SER A 638 25.46 1.80 -8.12
C SER A 638 25.10 2.61 -6.88
N LEU A 639 24.78 1.99 -5.76
CA LEU A 639 24.61 2.68 -4.47
C LEU A 639 25.94 2.68 -3.71
N SER A 640 26.38 3.86 -3.25
CA SER A 640 27.66 4.06 -2.56
C SER A 640 27.46 4.84 -1.27
N ILE A 641 27.77 4.22 -0.13
CA ILE A 641 27.65 4.84 1.19
C ILE A 641 29.03 4.96 1.83
N ASN A 642 29.40 6.17 2.24
CA ASN A 642 30.69 6.41 2.88
C ASN A 642 30.59 6.21 4.40
N THR A 643 31.38 5.25 4.90
CA THR A 643 31.31 4.81 6.29
C THR A 643 31.86 5.83 7.28
N ASN A 644 32.64 6.82 6.82
CA ASN A 644 33.21 7.86 7.67
C ASN A 644 32.24 9.03 7.94
N ASN A 645 31.26 9.26 7.07
CA ASN A 645 30.37 10.44 7.18
C ASN A 645 28.88 10.16 6.92
N GLY A 646 28.49 8.92 6.68
CA GLY A 646 27.09 8.54 6.54
C GLY A 646 26.41 9.07 5.27
N LEU A 647 27.18 9.68 4.35
CA LEU A 647 26.65 10.21 3.10
C LEU A 647 26.65 9.14 2.02
N TRP A 648 25.51 9.00 1.35
CA TRP A 648 25.31 8.06 0.28
C TRP A 648 24.95 8.73 -1.05
N ASN A 649 25.18 8.00 -2.14
CA ASN A 649 24.82 8.40 -3.49
C ASN A 649 24.46 7.16 -4.31
N ASN A 650 23.33 7.20 -5.00
CA ASN A 650 22.93 6.22 -6.00
C ASN A 650 23.24 6.77 -7.39
N PHE A 651 24.21 6.17 -8.07
CA PHE A 651 24.68 6.57 -9.40
C PHE A 651 23.70 6.20 -10.52
N GLU A 652 22.71 5.33 -10.28
CA GLU A 652 21.67 4.97 -11.26
C GLU A 652 20.45 5.90 -11.18
N THR A 653 20.05 6.31 -9.98
CA THR A 653 18.87 7.20 -9.78
C THR A 653 19.25 8.67 -9.58
N GLY A 654 20.51 8.97 -9.28
CA GLY A 654 21.00 10.32 -8.98
C GLY A 654 20.68 10.81 -7.56
N GLU A 655 20.05 9.97 -6.74
CA GLU A 655 19.64 10.29 -5.37
C GLU A 655 20.83 10.25 -4.40
N LYS A 656 20.85 11.19 -3.44
CA LYS A 656 21.92 11.31 -2.44
C LYS A 656 21.37 11.86 -1.14
N GLY A 657 21.99 11.50 -0.02
CA GLY A 657 21.55 11.98 1.28
C GLY A 657 22.49 11.62 2.43
N ASN A 658 22.11 12.03 3.64
CA ASN A 658 22.73 11.57 4.90
C ASN A 658 22.07 10.28 5.41
N ALA A 659 22.47 9.79 6.59
CA ALA A 659 21.94 8.54 7.15
C ALA A 659 20.42 8.57 7.39
N LEU A 660 19.86 9.72 7.82
CA LEU A 660 18.40 9.87 7.93
C LEU A 660 17.71 9.82 6.57
N GLN A 661 18.28 10.46 5.55
CA GLN A 661 17.75 10.40 4.19
C GLN A 661 17.95 9.03 3.56
N LEU A 662 19.00 8.29 3.95
CA LEU A 662 19.19 6.89 3.58
C LEU A 662 18.06 6.03 4.12
N ILE A 663 17.70 6.23 5.39
CA ILE A 663 16.54 5.60 6.03
C ILE A 663 15.26 6.01 5.32
N SER A 664 15.02 7.31 5.14
CA SER A 664 13.79 7.81 4.50
C SER A 664 13.62 7.27 3.09
N THR A 665 14.67 7.30 2.26
CA THR A 665 14.60 6.81 0.89
C THR A 665 14.49 5.29 0.83
N GLN A 666 15.26 4.56 1.64
CA GLN A 666 15.24 3.10 1.62
C GLN A 666 13.96 2.51 2.21
N MET A 667 13.43 3.16 3.25
CA MET A 667 12.19 2.73 3.92
C MET A 667 10.93 3.35 3.30
N GLY A 668 11.09 4.20 2.27
CA GLY A 668 9.98 4.87 1.59
C GLY A 668 9.19 5.84 2.47
N HIS A 669 9.79 6.38 3.54
CA HIS A 669 9.13 7.29 4.46
C HIS A 669 8.88 8.65 3.77
N THR A 670 7.61 9.05 3.73
CA THR A 670 7.18 10.36 3.19
C THR A 670 7.09 11.43 4.28
N ASP A 671 6.94 11.04 5.56
CA ASP A 671 7.00 11.92 6.72
C ASP A 671 8.38 11.86 7.41
N PHE A 672 8.88 13.03 7.81
CA PHE A 672 10.14 13.15 8.55
C PHE A 672 10.04 12.52 9.95
N LYS A 673 8.84 12.46 10.54
CA LYS A 673 8.62 11.84 11.84
C LYS A 673 8.91 10.34 11.83
N ASP A 674 8.48 9.61 10.80
CA ASP A 674 8.73 8.16 10.67
C ASP A 674 10.22 7.86 10.49
N THR A 675 10.93 8.73 9.76
CA THR A 675 12.39 8.68 9.62
C THR A 675 13.10 8.90 10.96
N MET A 676 12.58 9.81 11.78
CA MET A 676 13.12 10.11 13.09
C MET A 676 12.83 9.03 14.13
N ASP A 677 11.66 8.38 14.06
CA ASP A 677 11.28 7.31 14.98
C ASP A 677 12.07 6.03 14.68
N TYR A 678 12.23 5.67 13.41
CA TYR A 678 13.12 4.58 12.98
C TYR A 678 14.58 4.83 13.39
N ALA A 679 15.06 6.07 13.20
CA ALA A 679 16.42 6.43 13.58
C ALA A 679 16.66 6.34 15.10
N ARG A 680 15.68 6.70 15.93
CA ARG A 680 15.75 6.53 17.38
C ARG A 680 15.74 5.08 17.79
N GLU A 681 14.93 4.27 17.12
CA GLU A 681 14.82 2.83 17.38
C GLU A 681 16.14 2.12 17.07
N PHE A 682 16.73 2.38 15.89
CA PHE A 682 18.05 1.85 15.52
C PHE A 682 19.16 2.27 16.50
N LEU A 683 19.14 3.52 16.96
CA LEU A 683 20.15 4.04 17.89
C LEU A 683 20.00 3.58 19.33
N ASN A 684 18.78 3.24 19.76
CA ASN A 684 18.53 2.70 21.09
C ASN A 684 18.88 1.21 21.18
N HIS A 685 18.99 0.52 20.04
CA HIS A 685 19.22 -0.93 19.98
C HIS A 685 20.27 -1.40 18.95
N PRO A 686 21.43 -0.71 18.79
CA PRO A 686 22.34 -0.95 17.67
C PRO A 686 22.98 -2.35 17.68
N ASP A 687 23.13 -2.96 18.85
CA ASP A 687 23.81 -4.25 19.02
C ASP A 687 22.83 -5.45 19.05
N SER A 688 21.52 -5.21 18.99
CA SER A 688 20.51 -6.28 18.95
C SER A 688 20.22 -6.81 17.53
N TRP A 689 20.81 -6.15 16.52
CA TRP A 689 20.52 -6.38 15.10
C TRP A 689 21.70 -6.98 14.32
N ILE A 690 22.76 -7.41 15.01
CA ILE A 690 23.92 -8.11 14.43
C ILE A 690 23.84 -9.60 14.77
N VAL A 691 23.75 -10.46 13.76
CA VAL A 691 23.98 -11.92 13.88
C VAL A 691 25.35 -12.23 13.25
N ALA A 692 26.21 -12.94 14.00
CA ALA A 692 27.60 -13.26 13.69
C ALA A 692 27.78 -14.08 12.39
N THR A 693 28.90 -14.05 11.63
CA THR A 693 30.29 -14.19 12.09
C THR A 693 31.32 -13.83 11.01
N ARG A 694 32.40 -13.11 11.37
CA ARG A 694 33.79 -13.62 11.26
C ARG A 694 34.77 -12.77 12.07
N VAL A 695 35.46 -13.44 12.99
CA VAL A 695 36.71 -13.00 13.62
C VAL A 695 37.86 -13.51 12.75
N ASN A 696 38.82 -12.63 12.44
CA ASN A 696 40.25 -12.96 12.61
C ASN A 696 41.10 -11.68 12.58
N ASP A 697 41.69 -11.44 13.74
CA ASP A 697 42.98 -10.83 14.06
C ASP A 697 43.62 -9.86 13.06
N LEU A 698 43.85 -8.62 13.53
CA LEU A 698 45.19 -8.04 13.52
C LEU A 698 45.41 -7.15 14.76
N LYS A 699 46.63 -7.26 15.27
CA LYS A 699 47.14 -6.86 16.58
C LYS A 699 47.08 -5.35 16.87
N LYS A 700 47.05 -5.06 18.18
CA LYS A 700 47.38 -3.78 18.82
C LYS A 700 48.60 -3.09 18.19
N THR A 701 48.44 -1.82 17.85
CA THR A 701 49.51 -0.82 17.98
C THR A 701 48.90 0.47 18.54
N GLU A 702 49.49 0.96 19.61
CA GLU A 702 49.05 2.12 20.37
C GLU A 702 49.23 3.44 19.61
N SER A 703 48.27 4.33 19.86
CA SER A 703 48.35 5.80 19.83
C SER A 703 49.06 6.46 18.63
N ALA A 704 48.26 6.85 17.64
CA ALA A 704 48.50 8.08 16.90
C ALA A 704 47.16 8.83 16.68
N ASN A 705 47.01 9.94 17.42
CA ASN A 705 45.93 10.92 17.27
C ASN A 705 45.77 11.39 15.82
N PHE A 706 44.61 11.15 15.18
CA PHE A 706 44.03 12.01 14.12
C PHE A 706 42.50 11.75 14.08
N LYS A 707 41.68 12.45 14.87
CA LYS A 707 40.97 13.71 14.54
C LYS A 707 40.23 13.68 13.20
N ASP A 708 38.95 13.32 13.31
CA ASP A 708 37.97 13.18 12.23
C ASP A 708 38.51 12.24 11.12
N ALA A 709 37.66 11.61 10.31
CA ALA A 709 38.03 11.67 8.91
C ALA A 709 37.18 12.81 8.39
N PRO A 710 37.68 14.04 8.47
CA PRO A 710 37.14 15.01 7.57
C PRO A 710 37.44 14.47 6.14
N ASN A 711 36.97 15.15 5.10
CA ASN A 711 37.52 14.92 3.74
C ASN A 711 36.68 14.06 2.77
N LYS A 712 35.36 14.30 2.60
CA LYS A 712 34.80 14.36 1.22
C LYS A 712 34.91 15.79 0.68
N LYS A 713 34.39 16.78 1.43
CA LYS A 713 34.69 18.21 1.24
C LYS A 713 36.19 18.46 1.36
N LYS A 714 36.82 18.05 2.46
CA LYS A 714 38.28 18.17 2.58
C LYS A 714 39.10 17.24 1.63
N TYR A 715 38.50 16.27 0.91
CA TYR A 715 39.21 15.55 -0.18
C TYR A 715 39.07 16.33 -1.48
N ALA A 716 37.93 16.98 -1.73
CA ALA A 716 37.84 18.04 -2.73
C ALA A 716 38.83 19.17 -2.41
N GLU A 717 38.94 19.63 -1.17
CA GLU A 717 39.98 20.59 -0.74
C GLU A 717 41.38 20.02 -0.94
N LYS A 718 41.63 18.73 -0.64
CA LYS A 718 42.91 18.07 -0.92
C LYS A 718 43.23 18.09 -2.41
N LEU A 719 42.29 17.72 -3.27
CA LEU A 719 42.46 17.73 -4.73
C LEU A 719 42.71 19.16 -5.22
N VAL A 720 41.98 20.14 -4.70
CA VAL A 720 42.17 21.56 -5.03
C VAL A 720 43.53 22.06 -4.54
N ASN A 721 43.96 21.69 -3.34
CA ASN A 721 45.28 22.05 -2.79
C ASN A 721 46.43 21.37 -3.55
N GLN A 722 46.21 20.18 -4.12
CA GLN A 722 47.16 19.47 -4.98
C GLN A 722 47.11 19.89 -6.45
N SER A 723 46.09 20.67 -6.82
CA SER A 723 45.94 21.18 -8.17
C SER A 723 46.65 22.51 -8.34
N VAL A 724 47.05 22.79 -9.57
CA VAL A 724 47.71 24.02 -9.98
C VAL A 724 46.80 24.82 -10.92
N ASP A 725 47.26 26.01 -11.29
CA ASP A 725 46.63 26.79 -12.35
C ASP A 725 46.53 25.96 -13.64
N ILE A 726 45.48 26.17 -14.43
CA ILE A 726 45.30 25.45 -15.70
C ILE A 726 46.27 25.94 -16.78
N LYS A 727 46.85 27.13 -16.67
CA LYS A 727 47.75 27.71 -17.66
C LYS A 727 49.01 26.85 -17.88
N GLY A 728 49.29 26.51 -19.12
CA GLY A 728 50.40 25.66 -19.56
C GLY A 728 50.19 24.16 -19.30
N THR A 729 48.97 23.73 -18.97
CA THR A 729 48.69 22.33 -18.56
C THR A 729 47.84 21.57 -19.59
N LEU A 730 47.73 20.26 -19.41
CA LEU A 730 46.85 19.42 -20.22
C LEU A 730 45.37 19.82 -20.10
N ALA A 731 44.95 20.43 -18.98
CA ALA A 731 43.57 20.96 -18.87
C ALA A 731 43.34 22.20 -19.74
N GLU A 732 44.32 23.10 -19.86
CA GLU A 732 44.21 24.22 -20.81
C GLU A 732 44.24 23.71 -22.25
N ARG A 733 45.12 22.75 -22.54
CA ARG A 733 45.18 22.09 -23.84
C ARG A 733 43.85 21.44 -24.19
N TYR A 734 43.26 20.71 -23.24
CA TYR A 734 41.95 20.08 -23.38
C TYR A 734 40.87 21.10 -23.77
N LEU A 735 40.76 22.20 -23.02
CA LEU A 735 39.75 23.23 -23.27
C LEU A 735 39.99 23.94 -24.61
N LYS A 736 41.24 24.28 -24.96
CA LYS A 736 41.56 25.02 -26.20
C LYS A 736 41.55 24.16 -27.47
N GLU A 737 42.18 22.99 -27.43
CA GLU A 737 42.39 22.17 -28.62
C GLU A 737 41.20 21.26 -28.91
N PHE A 738 40.57 20.68 -27.88
CA PHE A 738 39.48 19.70 -28.03
C PHE A 738 38.09 20.33 -27.87
N ARG A 739 37.93 21.33 -27.00
CA ARG A 739 36.65 22.04 -26.80
C ARG A 739 36.56 23.38 -27.51
N LYS A 740 37.66 23.90 -28.06
CA LYS A 740 37.73 25.23 -28.72
C LYS A 740 37.30 26.39 -27.80
N LEU A 741 37.51 26.23 -26.51
CA LEU A 741 37.20 27.22 -25.48
C LEU A 741 38.44 28.05 -25.16
N THR A 742 38.27 29.36 -25.05
CA THR A 742 39.33 30.29 -24.66
C THR A 742 38.94 31.18 -23.49
N ASP A 743 37.64 31.44 -23.26
CA ASP A 743 37.12 32.32 -22.21
C ASP A 743 36.77 31.56 -20.91
N PHE A 744 37.79 31.18 -20.16
CA PHE A 744 37.63 30.41 -18.90
C PHE A 744 38.52 30.89 -17.75
N GLN A 745 39.23 32.02 -17.89
CA GLN A 745 40.22 32.45 -16.89
C GLN A 745 39.57 32.85 -15.55
N ASP A 746 38.32 33.32 -15.61
CA ASP A 746 37.54 33.72 -14.43
C ASP A 746 36.65 32.60 -13.89
N ALA A 747 36.73 31.40 -14.47
CA ALA A 747 36.01 30.21 -14.01
C ALA A 747 36.70 29.56 -12.80
N ASP A 748 35.93 28.87 -11.95
CA ASP A 748 36.48 28.07 -10.85
C ASP A 748 37.05 26.72 -11.35
N LEU A 749 38.11 26.78 -12.17
CA LEU A 749 38.78 25.62 -12.79
C LEU A 749 40.25 25.49 -12.35
N ARG A 750 40.74 24.25 -12.18
CA ARG A 750 42.15 23.95 -11.86
C ARG A 750 42.64 22.67 -12.54
N PHE A 751 43.95 22.49 -12.63
CA PHE A 751 44.57 21.28 -13.18
C PHE A 751 45.15 20.40 -12.08
N LEU A 752 44.75 19.13 -12.05
CA LEU A 752 45.31 18.13 -11.15
C LEU A 752 46.30 17.23 -11.91
N PRO A 753 47.60 17.24 -11.58
CA PRO A 753 48.61 16.49 -12.34
C PRO A 753 48.42 14.97 -12.33
N LYS A 754 47.82 14.42 -11.26
CA LYS A 754 47.67 12.97 -11.09
C LYS A 754 46.48 12.64 -10.19
N ILE A 755 45.60 11.79 -10.68
CA ILE A 755 44.55 11.13 -9.91
C ILE A 755 44.48 9.65 -10.28
N ASN A 756 44.22 8.80 -9.29
CA ASN A 756 44.08 7.36 -9.52
C ASN A 756 42.80 7.05 -10.30
N THR A 757 42.91 6.06 -11.18
CA THR A 757 41.84 5.50 -12.00
C THR A 757 42.10 4.01 -12.24
N TRP A 758 41.21 3.38 -12.99
CA TRP A 758 41.32 1.99 -13.40
C TRP A 758 41.07 1.87 -14.89
N TYR A 759 41.82 0.97 -15.54
CA TYR A 759 41.61 0.51 -16.92
C TYR A 759 41.24 -0.98 -16.84
N GLY A 760 39.95 -1.28 -16.87
CA GLY A 760 39.45 -2.60 -16.49
C GLY A 760 39.84 -2.91 -15.04
N GLU A 761 40.66 -3.94 -14.83
CA GLU A 761 41.18 -4.36 -13.52
C GLU A 761 42.56 -3.76 -13.19
N ARG A 762 43.17 -3.01 -14.11
CA ARG A 762 44.50 -2.43 -13.92
C ARG A 762 44.42 -1.03 -13.30
N LYS A 763 45.12 -0.80 -12.18
CA LYS A 763 45.28 0.55 -11.63
C LYS A 763 46.13 1.43 -12.55
N ALA A 764 45.66 2.64 -12.79
CA ALA A 764 46.37 3.68 -13.52
C ALA A 764 46.28 5.00 -12.75
N ALA A 765 47.07 5.99 -13.16
CA ALA A 765 46.99 7.33 -12.61
C ALA A 765 47.24 8.36 -13.70
N VAL A 766 46.31 9.30 -13.82
CA VAL A 766 46.17 10.17 -15.00
C VAL A 766 45.96 11.62 -14.57
N PRO A 767 46.32 12.61 -15.41
CA PRO A 767 45.99 14.01 -15.15
C PRO A 767 44.48 14.28 -15.20
N ALA A 768 44.01 15.40 -14.66
CA ALA A 768 42.59 15.75 -14.68
C ALA A 768 42.32 17.26 -14.64
N LEU A 769 41.21 17.68 -15.24
CA LEU A 769 40.59 18.99 -15.05
C LEU A 769 39.67 18.95 -13.82
N LEU A 770 39.76 19.96 -12.96
CA LEU A 770 38.92 20.17 -11.78
C LEU A 770 37.97 21.34 -11.99
N CYS A 771 36.67 21.13 -11.79
CA CYS A 771 35.66 22.20 -11.73
C CYS A 771 35.13 22.35 -10.30
N ILE A 772 35.29 23.51 -9.69
CA ILE A 772 35.17 23.71 -8.23
C ILE A 772 33.89 24.46 -7.88
N GLY A 773 33.02 23.85 -7.08
CA GLY A 773 31.83 24.50 -6.55
C GLY A 773 32.08 25.00 -5.13
N LYS A 774 31.72 26.26 -4.85
CA LYS A 774 31.89 26.91 -3.55
C LYS A 774 30.55 27.22 -2.88
N ASN A 775 30.53 27.27 -1.55
CA ASN A 775 29.37 27.70 -0.79
C ASN A 775 29.25 29.25 -0.73
N SER A 776 28.20 29.76 -0.07
CA SER A 776 27.96 31.20 0.11
C SER A 776 29.05 31.95 0.89
N LYS A 777 29.93 31.21 1.58
CA LYS A 777 31.10 31.77 2.30
C LYS A 777 32.39 31.72 1.48
N GLY A 778 32.33 31.29 0.21
CA GLY A 778 33.49 31.16 -0.67
C GLY A 778 34.36 29.92 -0.41
N GLU A 779 33.94 29.01 0.48
CA GLU A 779 34.68 27.80 0.80
C GLU A 779 34.41 26.70 -0.25
N ILE A 780 35.43 25.87 -0.54
CA ILE A 780 35.31 24.73 -1.45
C ILE A 780 34.26 23.76 -0.91
N ASN A 781 33.20 23.50 -1.67
CA ASN A 781 32.11 22.61 -1.27
C ASN A 781 32.22 21.24 -1.98
N HIS A 782 32.48 21.24 -3.28
CA HIS A 782 32.71 20.04 -4.08
C HIS A 782 33.60 20.32 -5.30
N VAL A 783 34.11 19.28 -5.94
CA VAL A 783 34.87 19.34 -7.19
C VAL A 783 34.42 18.26 -8.15
N GLN A 784 34.17 18.61 -9.40
CA GLN A 784 34.05 17.66 -10.50
C GLN A 784 35.42 17.43 -11.13
N VAL A 785 35.81 16.17 -11.27
CA VAL A 785 37.05 15.71 -11.87
C VAL A 785 36.73 15.14 -13.25
N ILE A 786 37.40 15.65 -14.29
CA ILE A 786 37.39 15.12 -15.65
C ILE A 786 38.80 14.59 -15.92
N ARG A 787 38.95 13.27 -16.02
CA ARG A 787 40.26 12.62 -16.25
C ARG A 787 40.71 12.81 -17.70
N LEU A 788 41.97 13.14 -17.88
CA LEU A 788 42.58 13.48 -19.16
C LEU A 788 43.63 12.44 -19.54
N ASP A 789 43.68 12.09 -20.82
CA ASP A 789 44.68 11.18 -21.36
C ASP A 789 46.07 11.86 -21.27
N PRO A 790 47.07 11.23 -20.65
CA PRO A 790 48.38 11.83 -20.44
C PRO A 790 49.18 12.05 -21.74
N VAL A 791 48.80 11.41 -22.84
CA VAL A 791 49.46 11.48 -24.15
C VAL A 791 48.73 12.49 -25.04
N THR A 792 47.42 12.35 -25.20
CA THR A 792 46.65 13.18 -26.15
C THR A 792 46.18 14.49 -25.54
N GLY A 793 45.87 14.50 -24.24
CA GLY A 793 45.23 15.63 -23.55
C GLY A 793 43.71 15.70 -23.72
N ASP A 794 43.09 14.73 -24.39
CA ASP A 794 41.62 14.58 -24.46
C ASP A 794 41.06 13.93 -23.18
N LYS A 795 39.75 13.72 -23.09
CA LYS A 795 39.15 12.86 -22.07
C LYS A 795 39.78 11.46 -22.12
N ASP A 796 40.17 10.95 -20.95
CA ASP A 796 40.74 9.61 -20.83
C ASP A 796 39.66 8.53 -20.94
N HIS A 797 39.26 8.17 -22.16
CA HIS A 797 38.22 7.18 -22.42
C HIS A 797 38.59 5.76 -21.96
N ALA A 798 39.88 5.48 -21.71
CA ALA A 798 40.32 4.21 -21.15
C ALA A 798 39.96 4.08 -19.66
N SER A 799 39.75 5.20 -18.94
CA SER A 799 39.34 5.20 -17.54
C SER A 799 37.96 4.60 -17.36
N ASN A 800 37.82 3.65 -16.42
CA ASN A 800 36.52 3.11 -15.98
C ASN A 800 35.54 4.22 -15.55
N VAL A 801 36.08 5.35 -15.06
CA VAL A 801 35.31 6.55 -14.72
C VAL A 801 35.99 7.78 -15.28
N VAL A 802 35.50 8.29 -16.40
CA VAL A 802 36.04 9.49 -17.06
C VAL A 802 35.72 10.77 -16.27
N LYS A 803 34.50 10.88 -15.73
CA LYS A 803 33.99 12.07 -15.02
C LYS A 803 33.43 11.66 -13.66
N GLN A 804 33.82 12.36 -12.59
CA GLN A 804 33.42 12.01 -11.21
C GLN A 804 33.34 13.25 -10.32
N ILE A 805 32.38 13.29 -9.38
CA ILE A 805 32.24 14.39 -8.42
C ILE A 805 32.74 13.94 -7.04
N TYR A 806 33.52 14.80 -6.37
CA TYR A 806 33.96 14.64 -4.98
C TYR A 806 33.43 15.79 -4.13
N GLY A 807 32.72 15.49 -3.05
CA GLY A 807 31.91 16.46 -2.30
C GLY A 807 30.44 16.43 -2.74
N SER A 808 29.55 17.12 -2.02
CA SER A 808 28.12 17.17 -2.36
C SER A 808 27.77 18.51 -2.99
N VAL A 809 27.07 18.48 -4.13
CA VAL A 809 26.69 19.70 -4.87
C VAL A 809 25.82 20.64 -4.01
N ASN A 810 24.89 20.11 -3.20
CA ASN A 810 24.10 20.84 -2.19
C ASN A 810 23.69 22.27 -2.61
N SER A 811 23.01 22.40 -3.76
CA SER A 811 22.51 23.69 -4.27
C SER A 811 23.59 24.71 -4.65
N CYS A 812 24.88 24.34 -4.58
CA CYS A 812 26.00 25.20 -4.92
C CYS A 812 26.40 24.98 -6.38
N PRO A 813 26.13 25.92 -7.30
CA PRO A 813 26.67 25.83 -8.66
C PRO A 813 28.20 26.02 -8.69
N ILE A 814 28.83 25.56 -9.76
CA ILE A 814 30.16 26.01 -10.15
C ILE A 814 30.03 27.35 -10.86
N GLU A 815 30.78 28.34 -10.39
CA GLU A 815 30.82 29.68 -10.97
C GLU A 815 31.80 29.67 -12.15
N LEU A 816 31.29 29.88 -13.36
CA LEU A 816 32.11 29.86 -14.58
C LEU A 816 32.58 31.26 -14.97
N ASN A 817 31.97 32.32 -14.43
CA ASN A 817 32.42 33.69 -14.65
C ASN A 817 32.23 34.54 -13.39
N LYS A 818 33.30 34.71 -12.60
CA LYS A 818 33.27 35.54 -11.39
C LYS A 818 33.22 37.04 -11.64
N LYS A 819 33.54 37.48 -12.86
CA LYS A 819 33.52 38.90 -13.25
C LYS A 819 32.24 39.30 -13.97
N SER A 820 31.25 38.40 -14.04
CA SER A 820 30.02 38.66 -14.77
C SER A 820 29.32 39.92 -14.26
N THR A 821 28.90 40.77 -15.20
CA THR A 821 28.03 41.93 -14.92
C THR A 821 26.60 41.69 -15.40
N GLY A 822 26.32 40.51 -15.95
CA GLY A 822 25.03 40.12 -16.49
C GLY A 822 23.91 40.07 -15.44
N SER A 823 22.78 40.69 -15.78
CA SER A 823 21.53 40.67 -14.99
C SER A 823 20.73 39.38 -15.12
N VAL A 824 21.21 38.42 -15.92
CA VAL A 824 20.58 37.13 -16.21
C VAL A 824 21.51 36.01 -15.79
N THR A 825 21.00 35.03 -15.04
CA THR A 825 21.75 33.83 -14.64
C THR A 825 21.46 32.69 -15.61
N TYR A 826 22.49 32.20 -16.30
CA TYR A 826 22.42 31.04 -17.18
C TYR A 826 22.82 29.78 -16.42
N LEU A 827 21.91 28.81 -16.33
CA LEU A 827 22.10 27.53 -15.63
C LEU A 827 22.32 26.40 -16.63
N THR A 828 23.44 25.69 -16.50
CA THR A 828 23.80 24.59 -17.42
C THR A 828 23.95 23.25 -16.70
N GLU A 829 23.75 22.14 -17.42
CA GLU A 829 24.02 20.79 -16.90
C GLU A 829 25.52 20.54 -16.73
N GLY A 830 26.33 20.88 -17.74
CA GLY A 830 27.79 20.69 -17.72
C GLY A 830 28.56 21.99 -17.54
N ALA A 831 29.76 21.89 -16.94
CA ALA A 831 30.73 23.00 -16.95
C ALA A 831 31.20 23.31 -18.38
N GLU A 832 31.39 22.28 -19.20
CA GLU A 832 31.79 22.40 -20.61
C GLU A 832 30.72 23.18 -21.40
N THR A 833 29.45 22.76 -21.33
CA THR A 833 28.29 23.48 -21.88
C THR A 833 28.28 24.95 -21.45
N GLY A 834 28.50 25.23 -20.17
CA GLY A 834 28.49 26.60 -19.65
C GLY A 834 29.68 27.46 -20.13
N LEU A 835 30.86 26.87 -20.31
CA LEU A 835 31.99 27.58 -20.91
C LEU A 835 31.73 27.92 -22.38
N SER A 836 30.97 27.08 -23.11
CA SER A 836 30.58 27.37 -24.49
C SER A 836 29.70 28.62 -24.60
N LEU A 837 28.86 28.88 -23.59
CA LEU A 837 28.09 30.13 -23.49
C LEU A 837 29.01 31.33 -23.22
N LEU A 838 30.04 31.18 -22.38
CA LEU A 838 31.01 32.26 -22.12
C LEU A 838 31.87 32.61 -23.32
N GLN A 839 32.16 31.64 -24.18
CA GLN A 839 32.84 31.89 -25.45
C GLN A 839 32.00 32.76 -26.40
N ALA A 840 30.68 32.74 -26.25
CA ALA A 840 29.72 33.54 -27.02
C ALA A 840 29.42 34.90 -26.37
N ASP A 841 29.37 34.95 -25.04
CA ASP A 841 29.24 36.17 -24.24
C ASP A 841 30.15 36.13 -23.00
N PRO A 842 31.36 36.73 -23.08
CA PRO A 842 32.31 36.76 -21.98
C PRO A 842 31.82 37.48 -20.71
N GLN A 843 30.72 38.25 -20.80
CA GLN A 843 30.14 38.97 -19.65
C GLN A 843 28.98 38.20 -18.98
N ALA A 844 28.55 37.07 -19.54
CA ALA A 844 27.43 36.31 -19.05
C ALA A 844 27.68 35.71 -17.65
N ASN A 845 26.65 35.74 -16.80
CA ASN A 845 26.64 35.09 -15.49
C ASN A 845 26.24 33.63 -15.66
N VAL A 846 27.23 32.76 -15.84
CA VAL A 846 27.02 31.34 -16.15
C VAL A 846 27.41 30.44 -14.97
N LYS A 847 26.52 29.51 -14.64
CA LYS A 847 26.61 28.61 -13.51
C LYS A 847 26.29 27.18 -13.91
N ALA A 848 27.21 26.26 -13.62
CA ALA A 848 27.02 24.84 -13.93
C ALA A 848 26.51 24.06 -12.71
N LEU A 849 25.49 23.22 -12.95
CA LEU A 849 24.81 22.43 -11.92
C LEU A 849 25.24 20.95 -11.90
N LEU A 850 26.04 20.52 -12.87
CA LEU A 850 26.66 19.18 -12.98
C LEU A 850 25.71 18.00 -13.27
N SER A 851 24.39 18.22 -13.29
CA SER A 851 23.36 17.24 -13.66
C SER A 851 21.99 17.93 -13.76
N LYS A 852 21.14 17.48 -14.69
CA LYS A 852 19.70 17.76 -14.77
C LYS A 852 18.98 17.75 -13.41
N SER A 853 19.27 16.76 -12.56
CA SER A 853 18.65 16.60 -11.23
C SER A 853 18.89 17.79 -10.29
N ASN A 854 19.98 18.54 -10.47
CA ASN A 854 20.33 19.65 -9.60
C ASN A 854 19.60 20.96 -9.95
N PHE A 855 18.88 21.04 -11.09
CA PHE A 855 18.02 22.18 -11.42
C PHE A 855 16.91 22.37 -10.40
N LEU A 856 16.31 21.27 -9.90
CA LEU A 856 15.26 21.34 -8.88
C LEU A 856 15.78 21.85 -7.55
N ASN A 857 17.08 21.68 -7.27
CA ASN A 857 17.68 21.92 -5.96
C ASN A 857 18.54 23.20 -5.92
N VAL A 858 18.67 23.96 -7.01
CA VAL A 858 19.50 25.18 -7.03
C VAL A 858 19.02 26.19 -5.98
N ASP A 859 19.96 26.88 -5.34
CA ASP A 859 19.68 27.90 -4.33
C ASP A 859 19.25 29.22 -5.01
N PRO A 860 17.98 29.65 -4.87
CA PRO A 860 17.47 30.84 -5.54
C PRO A 860 18.13 32.14 -5.08
N SER A 861 18.72 32.19 -3.87
CA SER A 861 19.43 33.40 -3.41
C SER A 861 20.76 33.63 -4.14
N ARG A 862 21.24 32.64 -4.89
CA ARG A 862 22.44 32.74 -5.74
C ARG A 862 22.11 33.07 -7.19
N LEU A 863 20.84 33.30 -7.51
CA LEU A 863 20.36 33.56 -8.86
C LEU A 863 19.79 34.99 -8.94
N THR A 864 19.98 35.62 -10.09
CA THR A 864 19.28 36.86 -10.44
C THR A 864 17.78 36.61 -10.59
N ASP A 865 16.99 37.67 -10.72
CA ASP A 865 15.54 37.54 -10.93
C ASP A 865 15.20 36.95 -12.30
N LYS A 866 16.08 37.14 -13.29
CA LYS A 866 15.99 36.50 -14.60
C LYS A 866 16.90 35.29 -14.69
N ILE A 867 16.35 34.15 -15.07
CA ILE A 867 17.03 32.86 -15.12
C ILE A 867 16.79 32.21 -16.48
N VAL A 868 17.86 31.69 -17.08
CA VAL A 868 17.78 30.92 -18.33
C VAL A 868 18.31 29.52 -18.08
N PHE A 869 17.46 28.52 -18.24
CA PHE A 869 17.86 27.12 -18.25
C PHE A 869 18.42 26.78 -19.62
N CYS A 870 19.68 26.33 -19.66
CA CYS A 870 20.38 25.95 -20.87
C CYS A 870 20.49 24.43 -20.86
N LEU A 871 19.57 23.79 -21.58
CA LEU A 871 19.40 22.34 -21.55
C LEU A 871 20.15 21.69 -22.71
N ASP A 872 20.65 20.48 -22.47
CA ASP A 872 21.21 19.63 -23.52
C ASP A 872 20.04 18.95 -24.26
N ASN A 873 20.13 18.85 -25.60
CA ASN A 873 19.07 18.25 -26.40
C ASN A 873 19.31 16.76 -26.59
N ASP A 874 19.06 15.95 -25.58
CA ASP A 874 19.10 14.47 -25.63
C ASP A 874 17.82 13.86 -26.26
N GLY A 875 17.05 14.64 -27.01
CA GLY A 875 15.80 14.23 -27.62
C GLY A 875 14.73 13.87 -26.59
N LYS A 876 14.19 12.64 -26.65
CA LYS A 876 13.10 12.20 -25.75
C LYS A 876 13.56 12.12 -24.28
N GLU A 877 14.84 11.90 -24.02
CA GLU A 877 15.36 11.74 -22.65
C GLU A 877 15.44 13.09 -21.90
N THR A 878 15.55 14.23 -22.61
CA THR A 878 15.55 15.58 -21.99
C THR A 878 14.27 15.84 -21.19
N PHE A 879 13.11 15.33 -21.62
CA PHE A 879 11.82 15.58 -20.97
C PHE A 879 11.08 14.30 -20.51
N LYS A 880 11.81 13.19 -20.35
CA LYS A 880 11.25 11.91 -19.90
C LYS A 880 10.74 11.93 -18.45
N ASP A 881 11.35 12.76 -17.61
CA ASP A 881 11.01 12.95 -16.20
C ASP A 881 10.45 14.36 -15.94
N LEU A 882 9.91 14.57 -14.73
CA LEU A 882 9.30 15.84 -14.33
C LEU A 882 10.30 16.85 -13.74
N ILE A 883 11.61 16.61 -13.81
CA ILE A 883 12.60 17.38 -13.04
C ILE A 883 12.66 18.83 -13.52
N ILE A 884 12.77 19.04 -14.84
CA ILE A 884 12.84 20.39 -15.42
C ILE A 884 11.52 21.14 -15.20
N THR A 885 10.38 20.48 -15.43
CA THR A 885 9.05 21.06 -15.18
C THR A 885 8.89 21.50 -13.73
N LYS A 886 9.24 20.63 -12.76
CA LYS A 886 9.18 20.96 -11.33
C LYS A 886 10.14 22.09 -10.95
N ALA A 887 11.33 22.13 -11.53
CA ALA A 887 12.32 23.18 -11.27
C ALA A 887 11.85 24.54 -11.78
N VAL A 888 11.24 24.59 -12.97
CA VAL A 888 10.63 25.81 -13.53
C VAL A 888 9.50 26.30 -12.64
N ILE A 889 8.58 25.41 -12.25
CA ILE A 889 7.45 25.75 -11.36
C ILE A 889 7.96 26.32 -10.04
N ARG A 890 8.89 25.61 -9.38
CA ARG A 890 9.47 26.05 -8.09
C ARG A 890 10.06 27.45 -8.19
N LEU A 891 10.82 27.76 -9.24
CA LEU A 891 11.46 29.07 -9.39
C LEU A 891 10.45 30.18 -9.74
N LYS A 892 9.45 29.90 -10.59
CA LYS A 892 8.37 30.86 -10.91
C LYS A 892 7.48 31.13 -9.69
N GLU A 893 7.14 30.12 -8.88
CA GLU A 893 6.43 30.28 -7.60
C GLU A 893 7.21 31.13 -6.59
N MET A 894 8.54 31.13 -6.68
CA MET A 894 9.43 31.99 -5.89
C MET A 894 9.64 33.39 -6.51
N GLY A 895 8.85 33.75 -7.52
CA GLY A 895 8.86 35.07 -8.15
C GLY A 895 9.98 35.31 -9.16
N LYS A 896 10.64 34.25 -9.65
CA LYS A 896 11.70 34.37 -10.67
C LYS A 896 11.12 34.30 -12.08
N ASP A 897 11.71 35.07 -12.99
CA ASP A 897 11.45 35.00 -14.43
C ASP A 897 12.33 33.91 -15.05
N VAL A 898 11.72 32.83 -15.54
CA VAL A 898 12.41 31.63 -16.01
C VAL A 898 12.14 31.42 -17.49
N SER A 899 13.22 31.31 -18.26
CA SER A 899 13.22 31.01 -19.68
C SER A 899 14.09 29.78 -20.00
N ILE A 900 13.90 29.16 -21.16
CA ILE A 900 14.64 27.97 -21.60
C ILE A 900 15.28 28.22 -22.97
N ILE A 901 16.54 27.80 -23.11
CA ILE A 901 17.25 27.64 -24.38
C ILE A 901 17.77 26.22 -24.50
N MET A 902 17.70 25.67 -25.70
CA MET A 902 18.15 24.32 -26.02
C MET A 902 18.59 24.28 -27.49
N PRO A 903 19.70 23.61 -27.84
CA PRO A 903 20.14 23.49 -29.23
C PRO A 903 19.04 22.85 -30.12
N ALA A 904 18.90 23.30 -31.36
CA ALA A 904 17.82 22.84 -32.25
C ALA A 904 18.00 21.39 -32.75
N LYS A 905 19.23 20.90 -32.84
CA LYS A 905 19.55 19.53 -33.29
C LYS A 905 19.48 18.55 -32.11
N MET A 906 18.90 17.38 -32.35
CA MET A 906 18.85 16.28 -31.38
C MET A 906 20.24 15.66 -31.16
N ASN A 907 20.51 15.22 -29.94
CA ASN A 907 21.78 14.72 -29.40
C ASN A 907 22.93 15.74 -29.53
N ASN A 908 22.64 17.03 -29.40
CA ASN A 908 23.65 18.09 -29.34
C ASN A 908 23.53 18.85 -28.02
N ASP A 909 24.67 19.26 -27.49
CA ASP A 909 24.77 20.30 -26.46
C ASP A 909 25.26 21.64 -27.05
N PHE A 910 25.48 22.65 -26.19
CA PHE A 910 26.01 23.94 -26.64
C PHE A 910 27.50 23.90 -27.01
N ASP A 911 28.24 22.88 -26.59
CA ASP A 911 29.64 22.69 -26.99
C ASP A 911 29.71 22.16 -28.43
N ASP A 912 28.91 21.16 -28.76
CA ASP A 912 28.66 20.69 -30.13
C ASP A 912 28.25 21.83 -31.06
N MET A 913 27.34 22.68 -30.58
CA MET A 913 26.85 23.83 -31.33
C MET A 913 27.95 24.87 -31.56
N LEU A 914 28.74 25.20 -30.53
CA LEU A 914 29.87 26.11 -30.65
C LEU A 914 30.88 25.60 -31.67
N GLN A 915 31.22 24.30 -31.64
CA GLN A 915 32.21 23.71 -32.53
C GLN A 915 31.72 23.60 -33.99
N LYS A 916 30.44 23.33 -34.21
CA LYS A 916 29.86 23.13 -35.56
C LYS A 916 29.35 24.42 -36.20
N GLU A 917 28.78 25.33 -35.41
CA GLU A 917 28.01 26.49 -35.89
C GLU A 917 28.61 27.84 -35.44
N GLY A 918 29.56 27.83 -34.49
CA GLY A 918 30.32 29.00 -34.06
C GLY A 918 29.65 29.82 -32.94
N ALA A 919 30.42 30.73 -32.35
CA ALA A 919 30.01 31.54 -31.20
C ALA A 919 28.78 32.44 -31.49
N SER A 920 28.64 32.91 -32.73
CA SER A 920 27.50 33.72 -33.18
C SER A 920 26.16 32.98 -33.03
N ALA A 921 26.15 31.68 -33.30
CA ALA A 921 24.95 30.87 -33.23
C ALA A 921 24.52 30.62 -31.78
N VAL A 922 25.49 30.34 -30.89
CA VAL A 922 25.26 30.22 -29.44
C VAL A 922 24.74 31.54 -28.87
N LYS A 923 25.36 32.67 -29.24
CA LYS A 923 24.94 34.01 -28.82
C LYS A 923 23.49 34.32 -29.24
N SER A 924 23.11 33.94 -30.45
CA SER A 924 21.74 34.12 -30.94
C SER A 924 20.70 33.39 -30.08
N HIS A 925 21.01 32.18 -29.57
CA HIS A 925 20.12 31.48 -28.63
C HIS A 925 20.04 32.19 -27.28
N MET A 926 21.18 32.70 -26.77
CA MET A 926 21.23 33.44 -25.51
C MET A 926 20.43 34.75 -25.55
N GLU A 927 20.37 35.41 -26.70
CA GLU A 927 19.63 36.66 -26.93
C GLU A 927 18.12 36.43 -27.16
N ASN A 928 17.71 35.21 -27.52
CA ASN A 928 16.32 34.86 -27.81
C ASN A 928 15.80 33.68 -26.96
N PRO A 929 15.80 33.79 -25.62
CA PRO A 929 15.34 32.72 -24.75
C PRO A 929 13.80 32.58 -24.81
N ASN A 930 13.31 31.35 -24.77
CA ASN A 930 11.87 31.08 -24.80
C ASN A 930 11.29 31.14 -23.39
N ASP A 931 10.12 31.74 -23.19
CA ASP A 931 9.41 31.58 -21.91
C ASP A 931 9.25 30.10 -21.57
N ALA A 932 9.58 29.72 -20.33
CA ALA A 932 9.69 28.32 -19.94
C ALA A 932 8.38 27.55 -20.07
N TYR A 933 7.22 28.16 -19.78
CA TYR A 933 5.93 27.48 -19.92
C TYR A 933 5.56 27.27 -21.39
N THR A 934 5.77 28.29 -22.21
CA THR A 934 5.52 28.23 -23.65
C THR A 934 6.42 27.18 -24.32
N PHE A 935 7.69 27.13 -23.93
CA PHE A 935 8.65 26.16 -24.42
C PHE A 935 8.26 24.72 -24.02
N LEU A 936 7.97 24.49 -22.73
CA LEU A 936 7.57 23.17 -22.24
C LEU A 936 6.28 22.69 -22.89
N ASP A 937 5.25 23.55 -23.03
CA ASP A 937 4.00 23.18 -23.71
C ASP A 937 4.24 22.76 -25.17
N LYS A 938 5.12 23.46 -25.90
CA LYS A 938 5.49 23.13 -27.28
C LYS A 938 6.24 21.80 -27.38
N GLU A 939 7.24 21.56 -26.53
CA GLU A 939 8.03 20.32 -26.57
C GLU A 939 7.22 19.11 -26.08
N ILE A 940 6.35 19.29 -25.09
CA ILE A 940 5.42 18.26 -24.62
C ILE A 940 4.43 17.88 -25.73
N LYS A 941 3.88 18.86 -26.47
CA LYS A 941 3.00 18.61 -27.63
C LYS A 941 3.71 17.87 -28.76
N LYS A 942 4.94 18.26 -29.12
CA LYS A 942 5.74 17.55 -30.14
C LYS A 942 6.03 16.09 -29.73
N ALA A 943 6.30 15.83 -28.45
CA ALA A 943 6.54 14.48 -27.96
C ALA A 943 5.31 13.56 -28.11
N LYS A 944 4.09 14.11 -28.09
CA LYS A 944 2.82 13.39 -28.31
C LYS A 944 2.64 12.91 -29.75
N GLU A 945 3.10 13.69 -30.73
CA GLU A 945 2.93 13.40 -32.16
C GLU A 945 3.93 12.34 -32.68
N LEU A 946 5.01 12.07 -31.94
CA LEU A 946 6.12 11.21 -32.33
C LEU A 946 6.07 9.77 -31.75
N ILE A 947 4.96 9.34 -31.14
CA ILE A 947 4.85 8.01 -30.49
C ILE A 947 3.47 7.38 -30.70
N PRO A 948 3.33 6.34 -31.56
CA PRO A 948 2.19 5.45 -31.52
C PRO A 948 2.39 4.38 -30.43
N GLY A 949 1.54 4.37 -29.40
CA GLY A 949 1.23 3.13 -28.65
C GLY A 949 1.99 2.81 -27.35
N ASN A 950 2.49 3.79 -26.57
CA ASN A 950 3.05 3.51 -25.23
C ASN A 950 2.32 4.27 -24.10
N ASN A 951 1.64 3.55 -23.20
CA ASN A 951 0.69 4.12 -22.20
C ASN A 951 1.36 4.88 -21.04
N GLU A 952 2.58 4.53 -20.62
CA GLU A 952 3.22 5.18 -19.45
C GLU A 952 3.67 6.61 -19.76
N TYR A 953 4.15 6.85 -20.98
CA TYR A 953 4.56 8.17 -21.45
C TYR A 953 3.33 9.08 -21.68
N ILE A 954 2.21 8.51 -22.13
CA ILE A 954 0.94 9.22 -22.30
C ILE A 954 0.32 9.60 -20.93
N LYS A 955 0.44 8.73 -19.92
CA LYS A 955 0.04 9.01 -18.52
C LYS A 955 0.83 10.19 -17.93
N LYS A 956 2.16 10.13 -17.99
CA LYS A 956 3.05 11.22 -17.56
C LYS A 956 2.87 12.51 -18.38
N TYR A 957 2.56 12.39 -19.68
CA TYR A 957 2.18 13.51 -20.55
C TYR A 957 0.88 14.18 -20.08
N ASN A 958 -0.16 13.39 -19.76
CA ASN A 958 -1.45 13.92 -19.30
C ASN A 958 -1.31 14.60 -17.93
N GLU A 959 -0.49 14.05 -17.04
CA GLU A 959 -0.13 14.66 -15.75
C GLU A 959 0.60 16.01 -15.94
N ASN A 960 1.60 16.06 -16.82
CA ASN A 960 2.32 17.29 -17.18
C ASN A 960 1.38 18.35 -17.78
N TYR A 961 0.53 17.96 -18.73
CA TYR A 961 -0.39 18.86 -19.40
C TYR A 961 -1.46 19.39 -18.45
N ALA A 962 -1.98 18.54 -17.54
CA ALA A 962 -2.93 18.95 -16.52
C ALA A 962 -2.30 19.93 -15.51
N LEU A 963 -1.05 19.69 -15.10
CA LEU A 963 -0.34 20.57 -14.16
C LEU A 963 -0.04 21.93 -14.78
N ILE A 964 0.51 21.97 -16.00
CA ILE A 964 0.80 23.21 -16.72
C ILE A 964 -0.50 23.99 -16.98
N LYS A 965 -1.55 23.34 -17.48
CA LYS A 965 -2.85 23.98 -17.75
C LYS A 965 -3.51 24.53 -16.48
N LYS A 966 -3.39 23.82 -15.35
CA LYS A 966 -3.89 24.27 -14.06
C LYS A 966 -3.14 25.54 -13.60
N ILE A 967 -1.83 25.58 -13.75
CA ILE A 967 -1.01 26.74 -13.35
C ILE A 967 -1.25 27.94 -14.29
N THR A 968 -1.26 27.74 -15.61
CA THR A 968 -1.57 28.81 -16.58
C THR A 968 -3.00 29.34 -16.39
N SER A 969 -3.94 28.48 -15.99
CA SER A 969 -5.30 28.88 -15.61
C SER A 969 -5.33 29.70 -14.31
N ILE A 970 -4.48 29.37 -13.33
CA ILE A 970 -4.37 30.10 -12.06
C ILE A 970 -3.71 31.46 -12.27
N GLU A 971 -2.64 31.55 -13.05
CA GLU A 971 -1.98 32.82 -13.38
C GLU A 971 -2.91 33.74 -14.18
N ASN A 972 -3.59 33.22 -15.21
CA ASN A 972 -4.58 34.00 -15.96
C ASN A 972 -5.79 34.39 -15.09
N GLY A 973 -6.21 33.53 -14.17
CA GLY A 973 -7.28 33.79 -13.21
C GLY A 973 -6.90 34.84 -12.15
N GLN A 974 -5.66 34.80 -11.66
CA GLN A 974 -5.12 35.78 -10.73
C GLN A 974 -4.88 37.13 -11.41
N ILE A 975 -4.39 37.16 -12.65
CA ILE A 975 -4.25 38.40 -13.45
C ILE A 975 -5.63 38.98 -13.76
N ALA A 976 -6.64 38.16 -14.07
CA ALA A 976 -8.01 38.62 -14.26
C ALA A 976 -8.63 39.15 -12.96
N SER A 977 -8.32 38.50 -11.84
CA SER A 977 -8.77 38.91 -10.50
C SER A 977 -8.10 40.20 -10.03
N LEU A 978 -6.79 40.36 -10.28
CA LEU A 978 -6.05 41.59 -10.02
C LEU A 978 -6.55 42.73 -10.88
N LYS A 979 -6.82 42.51 -12.17
CA LYS A 979 -7.45 43.52 -13.04
C LYS A 979 -8.88 43.86 -12.61
N MET A 980 -9.63 42.89 -12.07
CA MET A 980 -10.96 43.14 -11.47
C MET A 980 -10.86 43.94 -10.18
N ILE A 981 -9.90 43.63 -9.31
CA ILE A 981 -9.65 44.36 -8.06
C ILE A 981 -9.21 45.80 -8.39
N GLU A 982 -8.30 45.99 -9.34
CA GLU A 982 -7.83 47.30 -9.77
C GLU A 982 -8.96 48.14 -10.42
N ASN A 983 -9.86 47.51 -11.18
CA ASN A 983 -11.08 48.16 -11.69
C ASN A 983 -12.09 48.48 -10.58
N ASN A 984 -12.27 47.57 -9.60
CA ASN A 984 -13.17 47.77 -8.47
C ASN A 984 -12.66 48.87 -7.54
N GLU A 985 -11.35 48.95 -7.28
CA GLU A 985 -10.72 50.04 -6.53
C GLU A 985 -10.83 51.37 -7.28
N ARG A 986 -10.61 51.39 -8.60
CA ARG A 986 -10.86 52.59 -9.42
C ARG A 986 -12.31 53.07 -9.36
N ASN A 987 -13.26 52.14 -9.39
CA ASN A 987 -14.69 52.45 -9.29
C ASN A 987 -15.06 52.88 -7.86
N HIS A 988 -14.46 52.29 -6.85
CA HIS A 988 -14.66 52.66 -5.45
C HIS A 988 -14.12 54.05 -5.14
N LEU A 989 -12.92 54.39 -5.64
CA LEU A 989 -12.31 55.71 -5.55
C LEU A 989 -13.13 56.78 -6.30
N LYS A 990 -13.69 56.45 -7.47
CA LYS A 990 -14.64 57.34 -8.16
C LYS A 990 -15.90 57.58 -7.33
N ASN A 991 -16.50 56.53 -6.76
CA ASN A 991 -17.70 56.65 -5.93
C ASN A 991 -17.44 57.44 -4.64
N LEU A 992 -16.28 57.25 -4.00
CA LEU A 992 -15.84 58.04 -2.84
C LEU A 992 -15.65 59.52 -3.21
N GLY A 993 -15.11 59.82 -4.40
CA GLY A 993 -15.01 61.19 -4.92
C GLY A 993 -16.37 61.86 -5.16
N THR A 994 -17.38 61.09 -5.61
CA THR A 994 -18.76 61.58 -5.78
C THR A 994 -19.44 61.81 -4.44
N LEU A 995 -19.32 60.87 -3.50
CA LEU A 995 -19.83 60.98 -2.12
C LEU A 995 -19.19 62.14 -1.36
N HIS A 996 -17.88 62.40 -1.55
CA HIS A 996 -17.21 63.55 -0.93
C HIS A 996 -17.72 64.90 -1.48
N LYS A 997 -18.13 64.95 -2.76
CA LYS A 997 -18.76 66.15 -3.34
C LYS A 997 -20.17 66.37 -2.82
N GLU A 998 -20.99 65.32 -2.69
CA GLU A 998 -22.32 65.38 -2.09
C GLU A 998 -22.27 65.73 -0.60
N TYR A 999 -21.32 65.17 0.14
CA TYR A 999 -21.15 65.47 1.57
C TYR A 999 -20.79 66.95 1.80
N LYS A 1000 -19.94 67.54 0.94
CA LYS A 1000 -19.61 68.96 0.99
C LYS A 1000 -20.78 69.89 0.62
N SER A 1001 -21.71 69.46 -0.23
CA SER A 1001 -22.88 70.29 -0.56
C SER A 1001 -23.95 70.26 0.52
N VAL A 1002 -24.07 69.16 1.27
CA VAL A 1002 -25.06 69.02 2.36
C VAL A 1002 -24.59 69.67 3.67
N HIS A 1003 -23.27 69.66 3.96
CA HIS A 1003 -22.73 70.23 5.20
C HIS A 1003 -22.55 71.76 5.20
N SER A 1004 -22.75 72.46 4.08
CA SER A 1004 -22.77 73.94 4.08
C SER A 1004 -24.11 74.54 4.52
N GLU A 1005 -25.19 73.75 4.64
CA GLU A 1005 -26.54 74.29 4.85
C GLU A 1005 -27.17 74.05 6.23
N THR A 1006 -26.54 73.31 7.15
CA THR A 1006 -27.15 72.99 8.45
C THR A 1006 -26.18 73.14 9.63
N MET A 1007 -25.83 74.38 9.93
CA MET A 1007 -25.46 74.80 11.29
C MET A 1007 -26.57 75.68 11.86
N ASN A 1008 -27.46 75.10 12.65
CA ASN A 1008 -27.99 75.75 13.85
C ASN A 1008 -28.68 74.74 14.76
N ASP A 1009 -28.40 74.93 16.05
CA ASP A 1009 -29.04 74.40 17.25
C ASP A 1009 -28.49 73.15 17.96
N ARG A 1010 -28.32 73.40 19.26
CA ARG A 1010 -27.53 72.76 20.32
C ARG A 1010 -28.17 71.48 20.83
N PHE A 1011 -27.38 70.46 21.18
CA PHE A 1011 -27.43 69.77 22.48
C PHE A 1011 -26.09 69.07 22.77
N ILE A 1012 -25.76 68.98 24.07
CA ILE A 1012 -24.44 68.73 24.69
C ILE A 1012 -24.23 67.22 24.92
N VAL A 1013 -23.02 66.65 24.69
CA VAL A 1013 -22.07 65.97 25.65
C VAL A 1013 -21.24 64.92 24.84
N PRO A 1014 -19.98 64.53 25.14
CA PRO A 1014 -18.71 65.24 25.41
C PRO A 1014 -17.57 64.89 24.39
N LYS A 1015 -16.41 65.55 24.52
CA LYS A 1015 -15.23 65.53 23.61
C LYS A 1015 -14.50 64.17 23.45
N ILE A 1016 -14.51 63.68 22.21
CA ILE A 1016 -13.47 63.09 21.34
C ILE A 1016 -12.08 62.75 21.93
N LYS A 1017 -11.63 61.52 21.67
CA LYS A 1017 -10.27 61.18 21.20
C LYS A 1017 -10.33 59.94 20.31
N ASP A 1018 -10.20 60.11 18.99
CA ASP A 1018 -9.34 59.27 18.15
C ASP A 1018 -9.36 59.74 16.68
N GLN A 1019 -8.74 60.90 16.46
CA GLN A 1019 -8.45 61.43 15.13
C GLN A 1019 -7.27 60.69 14.46
N LYS A 1020 -6.64 59.72 15.15
CA LYS A 1020 -5.49 58.95 14.65
C LYS A 1020 -5.85 57.70 13.83
N ILE A 1021 -7.13 57.33 13.76
CA ILE A 1021 -7.57 56.13 13.01
C ILE A 1021 -7.88 56.49 11.55
N MET A 1022 -8.38 57.70 11.26
CA MET A 1022 -8.71 58.10 9.88
C MET A 1022 -7.51 58.44 8.98
N GLU A 1023 -6.34 58.78 9.52
CA GLU A 1023 -5.13 58.98 8.70
C GLU A 1023 -4.40 57.67 8.38
N ARG A 1024 -4.84 56.53 8.92
CA ARG A 1024 -4.20 55.23 8.72
C ARG A 1024 -4.88 54.36 7.67
N GLU A 1025 -6.08 54.74 7.22
CA GLU A 1025 -6.88 54.01 6.23
C GLU A 1025 -7.14 54.79 4.92
N LEU A 1026 -6.54 55.98 4.77
CA LEU A 1026 -6.36 56.69 3.50
C LEU A 1026 -4.94 56.43 2.99
#